data_AF-A0A164SGK8-F1
#
_entry.id   AF-A0A164SGK8-F1
#
_cell.length_a   1.000
_cell.length_b   1.000
_cell.length_c   1.000
_cell.angle_alpha   90.00
_cell.angle_beta   90.00
_cell.angle_gamma   90.00
#
_symmetry.space_group_name_H-M   'P 1'
#
loop_
_entity.id
_entity.type
_entity.pdbx_description
1 polymer ?
#
loop_
_entity_poly.entity_id
_entity_poly.type
_entity_poly.pdbx_seq_one_letter_code
_entity_poly.pdbx_strand_id
1 'polypeptide(L)'
;MKRQSRRRHHCKNPDCPHPGKTYRTRGARTQHYKKTEECLHLYTRQFRATVEPAPESSDEDYTPTVHFFTPPVAPDIPPDEPVPPLPRSSPAPGSEHSPSPPPPDRRARVEDVLVEEPYVLDVPSLHPYKTSIPFKNPYEEYESKLSKIDPFQTEAQEEQEEVSYAPFKSKLDWETTKWLMQEGLAENSIKRLLEIPKFVETVGLNGHSVHRMKKLIDQLPPLAPWYSQGVAIDKLPTPYIVYTRDIIAVIRHLFSKPAFANCMTYGPEQHYADEACTERLYNEIHTGKWWSRTQQFIHLQAKIGKGTVVPILISTDKTTLTQFSGNHTAYPVYLSIGNVDKETRKKSSSGAWVLVGYLPTGKFDEDDVGDHAARKARARLFHASMRVLLEPLIQAGKDGIYLLDPKGRTRLCFPILAIYPCDYPEQTLVCTTRYMSSCPRCHSPKDDYTDNVKGKPRDAEETLAQHQKAGKCKTEASAMEHLDPTDLTYVPEPFWAGFPHCNIHGIITPDCLHQLFQGMVKHCIAWLTLIMSAAELDKRFKCVPPAHGCRHFPRGISILQNPSGAEHRDVAKQILGCLIGRVDDAVLQATRGLLDFVYLAQYKSHSSETLQYLKDALAVFHDNKEAFNRFGGRPESGPNFNYPKLHALQHYLECIEAYGTTDNYNTETTERLHINFVKTAFEHTNKKHFIDQMIIWLDRMERIQLFDDYTTFKESGALEKPPRPTTRIFRSQRLALHPAELTTTFIAKAHQIPDFQAQLKSYFTKLQEAERPPLPSSTTRETLPIPSIPTPASLNVWQRVKFTTPNPQLDSAIDFVDVAIARPRGNPNDDNGPPARYDPVLVRDTSVEEANAFGMQLGLLKLIFAVPADLQHHPTLSLSIKDPGNLAYVEWLDIGPNKDEASGMFSITRSARRFIRHEIIPLDSIQRTCHLIPQFGHHARSAWSHDTTLLRQRAFWLNNYSDNLAFQTLY
;
A
#
# COMPACT_ATOMS: atom_id res chain seq x y z
N MET A 1 22.50 16.76 54.72
CA MET A 1 21.11 17.11 55.09
C MET A 1 20.90 18.63 54.97
N LYS A 2 20.33 19.13 53.87
CA LYS A 2 19.75 20.48 53.77
C LYS A 2 18.25 20.30 53.52
N ARG A 3 17.40 20.75 54.45
CA ARG A 3 15.93 20.70 54.33
C ARG A 3 15.50 21.60 53.15
N GLN A 4 15.14 21.00 52.01
CA GLN A 4 14.39 21.69 50.97
C GLN A 4 13.03 22.12 51.54
N SER A 5 12.75 23.42 51.57
CA SER A 5 11.41 23.90 51.91
C SER A 5 10.47 23.52 50.77
N ARG A 6 9.53 22.60 51.04
CA ARG A 6 8.44 22.28 50.10
C ARG A 6 7.55 23.52 49.99
N ARG A 7 7.70 24.32 48.93
CA ARG A 7 6.78 25.43 48.62
C ARG A 7 5.37 24.85 48.45
N ARG A 8 4.48 25.11 49.41
CA ARG A 8 3.06 24.71 49.36
C ARG A 8 2.28 25.73 48.53
N HIS A 9 1.52 25.26 47.55
CA HIS A 9 0.71 26.13 46.69
C HIS A 9 -0.69 26.28 47.29
N HIS A 10 -1.06 27.46 47.80
CA HIS A 10 -2.41 27.73 48.31
C HIS A 10 -3.29 28.43 47.25
N CYS A 11 -4.60 28.20 47.33
CA CYS A 11 -5.59 29.00 46.60
C CYS A 11 -5.51 30.46 47.07
N LYS A 12 -5.46 31.41 46.13
CA LYS A 12 -5.33 32.84 46.41
C LYS A 12 -6.67 33.60 46.36
N ASN A 13 -7.77 32.92 46.06
CA ASN A 13 -9.09 33.54 46.04
C ASN A 13 -9.71 33.48 47.46
N PRO A 14 -9.95 34.62 48.13
CA PRO A 14 -10.59 34.66 49.43
C PRO A 14 -12.05 34.16 49.39
N ASP A 15 -12.74 34.30 48.26
CA ASP A 15 -14.13 33.88 48.07
C ASP A 15 -14.25 32.42 47.59
N CYS A 16 -13.15 31.68 47.62
CA CYS A 16 -13.16 30.26 47.31
C CYS A 16 -13.90 29.47 48.40
N PRO A 17 -14.71 28.44 48.07
CA PRO A 17 -15.28 27.52 49.06
C PRO A 17 -14.23 26.71 49.86
N HIS A 18 -12.95 26.79 49.46
CA HIS A 18 -11.81 26.20 50.17
C HIS A 18 -10.64 27.20 50.31
N PRO A 19 -10.85 28.33 51.02
CA PRO A 19 -9.82 29.36 51.12
C PRO A 19 -8.63 28.82 51.91
N GLY A 20 -7.41 29.04 51.41
CA GLY A 20 -6.18 28.56 52.06
C GLY A 20 -5.85 27.07 51.88
N LYS A 21 -6.64 26.28 51.15
CA LYS A 21 -6.33 24.86 50.86
C LYS A 21 -4.98 24.74 50.15
N THR A 22 -4.12 23.85 50.66
CA THR A 22 -2.76 23.66 50.16
C THR A 22 -2.69 22.47 49.20
N TYR A 23 -2.12 22.71 48.02
CA TYR A 23 -1.95 21.74 46.95
C TYR A 23 -0.49 21.29 46.87
N ARG A 24 -0.28 19.98 46.67
CA ARG A 24 1.05 19.37 46.57
C ARG A 24 1.83 19.83 45.34
N THR A 25 1.14 20.20 44.25
CA THR A 25 1.74 20.66 42.99
C THR A 25 0.99 21.88 42.46
N ARG A 26 1.65 22.69 41.61
CA ARG A 26 1.01 23.82 40.91
C ARG A 26 -0.14 23.32 40.03
N GLY A 27 0.02 22.19 39.35
CA GLY A 27 -1.02 21.57 38.52
C GLY A 27 -2.29 21.25 39.28
N ALA A 28 -2.19 20.71 40.50
CA ALA A 28 -3.37 20.43 41.34
C ALA A 28 -4.11 21.72 41.75
N ARG A 29 -3.38 22.82 42.01
CA ARG A 29 -4.01 24.13 42.26
C ARG A 29 -4.64 24.73 41.01
N THR A 30 -3.98 24.61 39.85
CA THR A 30 -4.53 25.07 38.56
C THR A 30 -5.81 24.32 38.21
N GLN A 31 -5.84 23.00 38.46
CA GLN A 31 -7.03 22.18 38.24
C GLN A 31 -8.17 22.56 39.19
N HIS A 32 -7.84 22.96 40.43
CA HIS A 32 -8.81 23.58 41.33
C HIS A 32 -9.33 24.92 40.79
N TYR A 33 -8.47 25.81 40.28
CA TYR A 33 -8.94 27.07 39.68
C TYR A 33 -9.82 26.85 38.45
N LYS A 34 -9.57 25.79 37.67
CA LYS A 34 -10.39 25.42 36.51
C LYS A 34 -11.76 24.83 36.90
N LYS A 35 -11.85 24.16 38.06
CA LYS A 35 -13.06 23.42 38.49
C LYS A 35 -13.93 24.18 39.49
N THR A 36 -13.41 25.23 40.12
CA THR A 36 -14.12 26.02 41.13
C THR A 36 -14.50 27.35 40.51
N GLU A 37 -15.80 27.58 40.35
CA GLU A 37 -16.38 28.71 39.61
C GLU A 37 -15.86 30.07 40.10
N GLU A 38 -15.79 30.26 41.41
CA GLU A 38 -15.30 31.47 42.04
C GLU A 38 -13.81 31.70 41.74
N CYS A 39 -13.04 30.62 41.53
CA CYS A 39 -11.61 30.67 41.23
C CYS A 39 -11.29 30.69 39.74
N LEU A 40 -12.29 30.57 38.85
CA LEU A 40 -12.08 30.49 37.41
C LEU A 40 -11.42 31.75 36.87
N HIS A 41 -11.74 32.92 37.42
CA HIS A 41 -11.10 34.18 37.06
C HIS A 41 -9.58 34.18 37.33
N LEU A 42 -9.09 33.46 38.34
CA LEU A 42 -7.65 33.31 38.59
C LEU A 42 -6.98 32.37 37.58
N TYR A 43 -7.69 31.33 37.13
CA TYR A 43 -7.24 30.52 35.99
C TYR A 43 -7.15 31.39 34.73
N THR A 44 -8.21 32.11 34.41
CA THR A 44 -8.26 33.01 33.26
C THR A 44 -7.18 34.08 33.33
N ARG A 45 -6.99 34.77 34.46
CA ARG A 45 -5.95 35.81 34.60
C ARG A 45 -4.53 35.28 34.53
N GLN A 46 -4.29 34.06 35.02
CA GLN A 46 -2.95 33.45 35.01
C GLN A 46 -2.57 32.87 33.63
N PHE A 47 -3.55 32.62 32.75
CA PHE A 47 -3.34 31.96 31.46
C PHE A 47 -3.91 32.72 30.23
N ARG A 48 -4.58 33.89 30.40
CA ARG A 48 -5.03 34.78 29.30
C ARG A 48 -4.28 36.11 29.19
N ALA A 49 -3.36 36.45 30.09
CA ALA A 49 -2.64 37.74 30.02
C ALA A 49 -1.45 37.76 29.03
N THR A 50 -1.28 36.72 28.21
CA THR A 50 -0.32 36.68 27.09
C THR A 50 -1.01 36.12 25.85
N VAL A 51 -2.02 36.83 25.33
CA VAL A 51 -2.61 36.57 24.00
C VAL A 51 -3.08 37.91 23.41
N GLU A 52 -2.20 38.60 22.67
CA GLU A 52 -2.61 39.13 21.36
C GLU A 52 -2.90 37.91 20.48
N PRO A 53 -3.89 37.95 19.56
CA PRO A 53 -4.43 36.75 18.93
C PRO A 53 -3.40 36.14 17.97
N ALA A 54 -2.61 35.22 18.50
CA ALA A 54 -1.95 34.17 17.75
C ALA A 54 -3.01 33.12 17.37
N PRO A 55 -2.90 32.53 16.16
CA PRO A 55 -3.85 31.58 15.63
C PRO A 55 -3.93 30.34 16.53
N GLU A 56 -5.11 29.75 16.55
CA GLU A 56 -5.42 28.50 17.24
C GLU A 56 -4.34 27.45 16.96
N SER A 57 -3.77 26.90 18.04
CA SER A 57 -2.94 25.70 18.00
C SER A 57 -3.82 24.53 17.55
N SER A 58 -3.83 24.29 16.24
CA SER A 58 -4.41 23.11 15.61
C SER A 58 -3.37 21.98 15.62
N ASP A 59 -3.39 21.15 16.66
CA ASP A 59 -3.21 19.72 16.44
C ASP A 59 -4.42 19.26 15.61
N GLU A 60 -4.29 19.38 14.29
CA GLU A 60 -5.23 18.86 13.29
C GLU A 60 -4.38 17.98 12.34
N ASP A 61 -4.56 16.67 12.15
CA ASP A 61 -5.79 15.87 12.19
C ASP A 61 -7.01 16.73 11.88
N TYR A 62 -7.10 17.15 10.62
CA TYR A 62 -8.31 17.69 10.04
C TYR A 62 -9.40 16.59 10.12
N THR A 63 -10.04 16.52 11.27
CA THR A 63 -11.42 16.10 11.45
C THR A 63 -12.25 17.36 11.26
N PRO A 64 -13.18 17.44 10.30
CA PRO A 64 -14.22 18.45 10.40
C PRO A 64 -15.01 18.10 11.65
N THR A 65 -14.79 18.83 12.73
CA THR A 65 -15.64 18.76 13.92
C THR A 65 -17.00 19.28 13.50
N VAL A 66 -17.88 18.37 13.07
CA VAL A 66 -19.31 18.62 12.98
C VAL A 66 -19.76 18.85 14.42
N HIS A 67 -19.76 20.11 14.86
CA HIS A 67 -20.58 20.50 15.99
C HIS A 67 -22.03 20.29 15.55
N PHE A 68 -22.60 19.15 15.97
CA PHE A 68 -24.04 18.96 15.98
C PHE A 68 -24.64 20.10 16.80
N PHE A 69 -25.16 21.13 16.14
CA PHE A 69 -26.14 21.99 16.74
C PHE A 69 -27.29 21.08 17.17
N THR A 70 -27.56 21.04 18.47
CA THR A 70 -28.82 20.53 19.01
C THR A 70 -29.95 21.21 18.24
N PRO A 71 -30.87 20.45 17.62
CA PRO A 71 -31.94 21.05 16.83
C PRO A 71 -32.81 21.92 17.74
N PRO A 72 -33.19 23.14 17.35
CA PRO A 72 -34.30 23.81 18.01
C PRO A 72 -35.55 22.95 17.77
N VAL A 73 -36.35 22.80 18.82
CA VAL A 73 -37.69 22.20 18.76
C VAL A 73 -38.46 22.87 17.62
N ALA A 74 -38.93 22.07 16.67
CA ALA A 74 -39.68 22.54 15.52
C ALA A 74 -40.97 23.24 15.96
N PRO A 75 -41.26 24.47 15.49
CA PRO A 75 -42.63 24.94 15.45
C PRO A 75 -43.35 24.25 14.28
N ASP A 76 -44.57 23.75 14.55
CA ASP A 76 -45.46 23.19 13.54
C ASP A 76 -45.71 24.20 12.41
N ILE A 77 -45.41 23.82 11.16
CA ILE A 77 -45.77 24.58 9.95
C ILE A 77 -46.36 23.59 8.91
N PRO A 78 -47.47 23.93 8.22
CA PRO A 78 -48.34 23.00 7.49
C PRO A 78 -47.82 22.61 6.09
N PRO A 79 -48.49 21.68 5.36
CA PRO A 79 -47.93 21.04 4.17
C PRO A 79 -48.04 21.87 2.88
N ASP A 80 -47.00 21.69 2.05
CA ASP A 80 -46.90 21.79 0.58
C ASP A 80 -47.52 22.98 -0.17
N GLU A 81 -46.65 23.85 -0.68
CA GLU A 81 -46.85 24.52 -1.98
C GLU A 81 -45.71 24.16 -2.96
N PRO A 82 -46.01 23.94 -4.25
CA PRO A 82 -45.01 23.58 -5.25
C PRO A 82 -44.14 24.79 -5.62
N VAL A 83 -42.82 24.66 -5.43
CA VAL A 83 -41.84 25.64 -5.92
C VAL A 83 -41.79 25.58 -7.46
N PRO A 84 -41.89 26.71 -8.18
CA PRO A 84 -41.88 26.74 -9.64
C PRO A 84 -40.49 26.37 -10.20
N PRO A 85 -40.41 25.85 -11.44
CA PRO A 85 -39.13 25.52 -12.05
C PRO A 85 -38.27 26.77 -12.27
N LEU A 86 -36.99 26.68 -11.88
CA LEU A 86 -35.98 27.72 -12.14
C LEU A 86 -35.84 27.97 -13.65
N PRO A 87 -35.69 29.23 -14.10
CA PRO A 87 -35.61 29.58 -15.50
C PRO A 87 -34.31 29.06 -16.11
N ARG A 88 -34.40 28.48 -17.32
CA ARG A 88 -33.24 28.21 -18.17
C ARG A 88 -32.56 29.53 -18.51
N SER A 89 -31.36 29.77 -17.99
CA SER A 89 -30.52 30.86 -18.45
C SER A 89 -29.91 30.48 -19.80
N SER A 90 -30.14 31.32 -20.81
CA SER A 90 -29.42 31.28 -22.08
C SER A 90 -27.93 31.53 -21.86
N PRO A 91 -27.03 30.90 -22.64
CA PRO A 91 -25.60 31.07 -22.48
C PRO A 91 -25.16 32.49 -22.84
N ALA A 92 -24.26 33.07 -22.04
CA ALA A 92 -23.56 34.30 -22.38
C ALA A 92 -22.53 34.01 -23.49
N PRO A 93 -22.35 34.91 -24.47
CA PRO A 93 -21.38 34.70 -25.54
C PRO A 93 -19.97 35.09 -25.09
N GLY A 94 -19.00 34.20 -25.30
CA GLY A 94 -17.59 34.55 -25.41
C GLY A 94 -16.68 34.23 -24.22
N SER A 95 -16.40 32.94 -24.00
CA SER A 95 -15.04 32.48 -23.71
C SER A 95 -14.82 31.18 -24.44
N GLU A 96 -13.89 31.17 -25.39
CA GLU A 96 -13.42 29.95 -26.06
C GLU A 96 -12.77 29.04 -25.00
N HIS A 97 -13.58 28.20 -24.37
CA HIS A 97 -13.08 27.01 -23.69
C HIS A 97 -12.72 26.02 -24.77
N SER A 98 -11.43 25.74 -24.93
CA SER A 98 -10.97 24.55 -25.64
C SER A 98 -11.72 23.36 -25.05
N PRO A 99 -12.48 22.57 -25.84
CA PRO A 99 -13.06 21.34 -25.34
C PRO A 99 -11.92 20.48 -24.81
N SER A 100 -12.09 19.94 -23.60
CA SER A 100 -11.19 18.91 -23.10
C SER A 100 -11.14 17.78 -24.14
N PRO A 101 -9.97 17.25 -24.49
CA PRO A 101 -9.91 16.15 -25.44
C PRO A 101 -10.78 14.99 -24.91
N PRO A 102 -11.62 14.37 -25.76
CA PRO A 102 -12.41 13.23 -25.35
C PRO A 102 -11.48 12.14 -24.80
N PRO A 103 -11.89 11.39 -23.76
CA PRO A 103 -11.08 10.27 -23.28
C PRO A 103 -10.80 9.33 -24.45
N PRO A 104 -9.55 8.87 -24.65
CA PRO A 104 -9.26 7.95 -25.75
C PRO A 104 -10.09 6.66 -25.61
N ASP A 105 -10.54 6.11 -26.75
CA ASP A 105 -11.39 4.90 -26.77
C ASP A 105 -10.72 3.71 -26.04
N ARG A 106 -9.38 3.65 -26.10
CA ARG A 106 -8.50 2.88 -25.22
C ARG A 106 -7.34 3.78 -24.76
N ARG A 107 -7.06 3.84 -23.46
CA ARG A 107 -5.75 4.33 -23.01
C ARG A 107 -4.69 3.31 -23.39
N ALA A 108 -3.60 3.77 -23.98
CA ALA A 108 -2.48 2.88 -24.27
C ALA A 108 -1.94 2.29 -22.98
N ARG A 109 -1.74 0.99 -23.01
CA ARG A 109 -1.19 0.23 -21.91
C ARG A 109 0.30 0.06 -22.15
N VAL A 110 1.08 -0.17 -21.10
CA VAL A 110 2.51 -0.50 -21.28
C VAL A 110 2.65 -1.71 -22.19
N GLU A 111 1.74 -2.67 -22.04
CA GLU A 111 1.63 -3.85 -22.89
C GLU A 111 1.18 -3.58 -24.34
N ASP A 112 0.51 -2.47 -24.63
CA ASP A 112 0.18 -2.12 -26.02
C ASP A 112 1.44 -1.73 -26.80
N VAL A 113 2.51 -1.34 -26.08
CA VAL A 113 3.84 -1.10 -26.63
C VAL A 113 4.73 -2.35 -26.54
N LEU A 114 4.51 -3.23 -25.55
CA LEU A 114 5.24 -4.50 -25.42
C LEU A 114 4.68 -5.56 -26.37
N VAL A 115 5.19 -5.59 -27.60
CA VAL A 115 4.93 -6.71 -28.53
C VAL A 115 5.68 -7.98 -28.07
N GLU A 116 6.81 -7.80 -27.36
CA GLU A 116 7.72 -8.85 -26.85
C GLU A 116 8.31 -8.48 -25.46
N GLU A 117 9.23 -9.30 -24.92
CA GLU A 117 9.98 -8.95 -23.70
C GLU A 117 10.71 -7.61 -23.88
N PRO A 118 10.84 -6.77 -22.83
CA PRO A 118 11.50 -5.48 -22.94
C PRO A 118 12.91 -5.60 -23.55
N TYR A 119 13.24 -4.71 -24.49
CA TYR A 119 14.60 -4.60 -25.00
C TYR A 119 15.49 -3.96 -23.93
N VAL A 120 16.35 -4.77 -23.33
CA VAL A 120 17.24 -4.35 -22.24
C VAL A 120 18.59 -3.96 -22.81
N LEU A 121 18.88 -2.66 -22.76
CA LEU A 121 20.22 -2.15 -22.88
C LEU A 121 20.84 -2.09 -21.49
N ASP A 122 21.73 -3.04 -21.21
CA ASP A 122 22.76 -2.82 -20.19
C ASP A 122 23.43 -1.48 -20.50
N VAL A 123 23.81 -0.71 -19.49
CA VAL A 123 24.73 0.42 -19.69
C VAL A 123 26.14 -0.16 -19.56
N PRO A 124 26.74 -0.78 -20.60
CA PRO A 124 27.68 -1.89 -20.44
C PRO A 124 29.14 -1.46 -20.21
N SER A 125 29.42 -0.17 -20.03
CA SER A 125 30.80 0.31 -19.89
C SER A 125 31.36 0.26 -18.46
N LEU A 126 30.53 -0.02 -17.44
CA LEU A 126 30.85 0.33 -16.04
C LEU A 126 31.02 -0.83 -15.04
N HIS A 127 30.87 -2.10 -15.45
CA HIS A 127 31.02 -3.26 -14.55
C HIS A 127 32.16 -4.24 -14.93
N PRO A 128 32.86 -4.84 -13.94
CA PRO A 128 33.89 -5.86 -14.19
C PRO A 128 33.29 -7.06 -14.92
N TYR A 129 34.05 -7.67 -15.83
CA TYR A 129 33.64 -8.92 -16.46
C TYR A 129 33.44 -10.00 -15.39
N LYS A 130 32.39 -10.84 -15.52
CA LYS A 130 32.04 -11.87 -14.51
C LYS A 130 33.22 -12.79 -14.16
N THR A 131 34.13 -13.03 -15.11
CA THR A 131 35.31 -13.89 -14.99
C THR A 131 36.46 -13.30 -14.17
N SER A 132 36.45 -12.00 -13.87
CA SER A 132 37.52 -11.33 -13.11
C SER A 132 37.18 -11.10 -11.63
N ILE A 133 36.10 -11.69 -11.12
CA ILE A 133 35.60 -11.43 -9.76
C ILE A 133 35.93 -12.63 -8.84
N PRO A 134 36.64 -12.43 -7.71
CA PRO A 134 36.94 -13.51 -6.76
C PRO A 134 35.68 -14.18 -6.20
N PHE A 135 35.73 -15.50 -6.09
CA PHE A 135 34.63 -16.33 -5.57
C PHE A 135 34.88 -16.78 -4.12
N LYS A 136 33.85 -16.73 -3.27
CA LYS A 136 33.85 -17.22 -1.87
C LYS A 136 32.52 -17.87 -1.51
N ASN A 137 32.50 -18.75 -0.51
CA ASN A 137 31.26 -19.31 0.05
C ASN A 137 30.47 -18.20 0.77
N PRO A 138 29.17 -17.97 0.46
CA PRO A 138 28.35 -16.95 1.11
C PRO A 138 28.28 -17.02 2.64
N TYR A 139 28.42 -18.21 3.22
CA TYR A 139 28.40 -18.42 4.67
C TYR A 139 29.79 -18.62 5.29
N GLU A 140 30.89 -18.45 4.54
CA GLU A 140 32.26 -18.68 5.04
C GLU A 140 32.55 -17.91 6.36
N GLU A 141 32.18 -16.63 6.41
CA GLU A 141 32.37 -15.81 7.62
C GLU A 141 31.46 -16.26 8.77
N TYR A 142 30.24 -16.70 8.46
CA TYR A 142 29.29 -17.18 9.46
C TYR A 142 29.74 -18.53 10.04
N GLU A 143 30.20 -19.45 9.19
CA GLU A 143 30.81 -20.74 9.57
C GLU A 143 32.03 -20.53 10.47
N SER A 144 32.90 -19.59 10.13
CA SER A 144 34.07 -19.24 10.98
C SER A 144 33.68 -18.71 12.36
N LYS A 145 32.51 -18.07 12.49
CA LYS A 145 31.97 -17.64 13.80
C LYS A 145 31.32 -18.81 14.54
N LEU A 146 30.57 -19.67 13.84
CA LEU A 146 29.97 -20.88 14.41
C LEU A 146 31.01 -21.88 14.92
N SER A 147 32.13 -22.05 14.21
CA SER A 147 33.19 -23.00 14.57
C SER A 147 33.91 -22.65 15.88
N LYS A 148 33.68 -21.44 16.43
CA LYS A 148 34.21 -20.98 17.72
C LYS A 148 33.28 -21.30 18.89
N ILE A 149 32.08 -21.80 18.61
CA ILE A 149 31.12 -22.23 19.62
C ILE A 149 31.49 -23.66 20.01
N ASP A 150 31.66 -23.93 21.31
CA ASP A 150 31.98 -25.27 21.80
C ASP A 150 30.87 -26.26 21.40
N PRO A 151 31.16 -27.29 20.59
CA PRO A 151 30.17 -28.30 20.23
C PRO A 151 29.81 -29.12 21.47
N PHE A 152 28.55 -29.52 21.57
CA PHE A 152 28.11 -30.42 22.63
C PHE A 152 28.68 -31.82 22.36
N GLN A 153 29.69 -32.24 23.10
CA GLN A 153 30.24 -33.58 22.98
C GLN A 153 29.26 -34.59 23.61
N THR A 154 28.64 -35.43 22.78
CA THR A 154 28.08 -36.71 23.25
C THR A 154 28.98 -37.85 22.78
N GLU A 155 29.23 -38.83 23.66
CA GLU A 155 30.06 -40.02 23.40
C GLU A 155 29.54 -40.93 22.25
N ALA A 156 28.49 -40.51 21.53
CA ALA A 156 27.79 -41.29 20.51
C ALA A 156 27.73 -40.63 19.12
N GLN A 157 28.37 -39.48 18.89
CA GLN A 157 28.39 -38.80 17.57
C GLN A 157 29.75 -38.93 16.87
N GLU A 158 30.18 -40.18 16.64
CA GLU A 158 31.28 -40.50 15.71
C GLU A 158 30.82 -40.66 14.24
N GLU A 159 29.52 -40.48 13.95
CA GLU A 159 29.02 -40.37 12.58
C GLU A 159 28.98 -38.89 12.14
N GLN A 160 29.69 -38.58 11.06
CA GLN A 160 29.83 -37.25 10.47
C GLN A 160 28.48 -36.71 9.97
N GLU A 161 27.68 -36.06 10.82
CA GLU A 161 26.60 -35.19 10.34
C GLU A 161 27.20 -34.04 9.53
N GLU A 162 26.70 -33.83 8.30
CA GLU A 162 27.18 -32.80 7.36
C GLU A 162 26.89 -31.37 7.85
N VAL A 163 25.92 -31.20 8.77
CA VAL A 163 25.47 -29.92 9.33
C VAL A 163 25.55 -29.94 10.85
N SER A 164 26.38 -29.07 11.43
CA SER A 164 26.44 -28.90 12.89
C SER A 164 25.27 -28.03 13.39
N TYR A 165 24.50 -28.58 14.33
CA TYR A 165 23.44 -27.86 15.04
C TYR A 165 23.91 -27.17 16.34
N ALA A 166 25.23 -27.10 16.60
CA ALA A 166 25.74 -26.43 17.78
C ALA A 166 25.25 -24.95 17.87
N PRO A 167 24.84 -24.46 19.06
CA PRO A 167 25.00 -25.05 20.39
C PRO A 167 23.86 -26.00 20.83
N PHE A 168 22.92 -26.33 19.93
CA PHE A 168 21.83 -27.27 20.21
C PHE A 168 22.35 -28.71 20.17
N LYS A 169 21.68 -29.61 20.90
CA LYS A 169 22.09 -31.02 20.99
C LYS A 169 21.84 -31.79 19.69
N SER A 170 20.80 -31.40 18.95
CA SER A 170 20.36 -32.07 17.72
C SER A 170 19.49 -31.14 16.87
N LYS A 171 19.18 -31.56 15.64
CA LYS A 171 18.16 -30.91 14.79
C LYS A 171 16.82 -30.74 15.50
N LEU A 172 16.37 -31.77 16.22
CA LEU A 172 15.08 -31.74 16.93
C LEU A 172 15.07 -30.73 18.10
N ASP A 173 16.20 -30.60 18.81
CA ASP A 173 16.39 -29.58 19.86
C ASP A 173 16.33 -28.17 19.28
N TRP A 174 16.99 -27.96 18.14
CA TRP A 174 16.93 -26.72 17.37
C TRP A 174 15.50 -26.39 16.91
N GLU A 175 14.84 -27.31 16.20
CA GLU A 175 13.50 -27.09 15.64
C GLU A 175 12.46 -26.80 16.73
N THR A 176 12.52 -27.52 17.84
CA THR A 176 11.62 -27.29 18.98
C THR A 176 11.89 -25.94 19.63
N THR A 177 13.17 -25.58 19.84
CA THR A 177 13.53 -24.28 20.43
C THR A 177 13.14 -23.12 19.52
N LYS A 178 13.39 -23.24 18.21
CA LYS A 178 12.96 -22.29 17.18
C LYS A 178 11.45 -22.07 17.23
N TRP A 179 10.67 -23.15 17.18
CA TRP A 179 9.21 -23.10 17.20
C TRP A 179 8.68 -22.41 18.46
N LEU A 180 9.14 -22.83 19.65
CA LEU A 180 8.69 -22.25 20.92
C LEU A 180 8.93 -20.73 21.01
N MET A 181 10.04 -20.26 20.44
CA MET A 181 10.43 -18.86 20.49
C MET A 181 9.70 -18.02 19.43
N GLN A 182 9.48 -18.57 18.22
CA GLN A 182 8.77 -17.89 17.14
C GLN A 182 7.27 -17.74 17.41
N GLU A 183 6.64 -18.73 18.06
CA GLU A 183 5.23 -18.65 18.46
C GLU A 183 4.95 -17.60 19.55
N GLY A 184 5.99 -17.02 20.16
CA GLY A 184 5.84 -15.95 21.15
C GLY A 184 5.08 -16.38 22.41
N LEU A 185 5.17 -17.66 22.78
CA LEU A 185 4.47 -18.19 23.96
C LEU A 185 4.97 -17.51 25.24
N ALA A 186 4.05 -17.18 26.14
CA ALA A 186 4.40 -16.67 27.46
C ALA A 186 5.34 -17.64 28.18
N GLU A 187 6.35 -17.13 28.90
CA GLU A 187 7.37 -17.97 29.54
C GLU A 187 6.76 -19.03 30.48
N ASN A 188 5.67 -18.68 31.17
CA ASN A 188 4.94 -19.62 32.03
C ASN A 188 4.26 -20.75 31.25
N SER A 189 3.83 -20.51 30.01
CA SER A 189 3.28 -21.56 29.14
C SER A 189 4.38 -22.50 28.66
N ILE A 190 5.54 -21.98 28.26
CA ILE A 190 6.70 -22.81 27.90
C ILE A 190 7.16 -23.61 29.12
N LYS A 191 7.23 -22.99 30.31
CA LYS A 191 7.58 -23.68 31.55
C LYS A 191 6.63 -24.86 31.84
N ARG A 192 5.32 -24.66 31.73
CA ARG A 192 4.33 -25.75 31.90
C ARG A 192 4.50 -26.86 30.87
N LEU A 193 4.86 -26.53 29.63
CA LEU A 193 5.16 -27.53 28.60
C LEU A 193 6.41 -28.36 28.98
N LEU A 194 7.48 -27.70 29.45
CA LEU A 194 8.71 -28.35 29.88
C LEU A 194 8.53 -29.21 31.15
N GLU A 195 7.50 -28.97 31.94
CA GLU A 195 7.12 -29.76 33.12
C GLU A 195 6.31 -31.03 32.78
N ILE A 196 5.87 -31.21 31.52
CA ILE A 196 5.15 -32.41 31.10
C ILE A 196 6.09 -33.63 31.24
N PRO A 197 5.68 -34.70 31.96
CA PRO A 197 6.53 -35.87 32.18
C PRO A 197 7.09 -36.44 30.88
N LYS A 198 8.41 -36.73 30.87
CA LYS A 198 9.18 -37.25 29.74
C LYS A 198 9.27 -36.35 28.50
N PHE A 199 8.64 -35.17 28.45
CA PHE A 199 8.69 -34.31 27.25
C PHE A 199 10.12 -33.91 26.88
N VAL A 200 10.88 -33.35 27.83
CA VAL A 200 12.27 -32.91 27.63
C VAL A 200 13.18 -34.06 27.19
N GLU A 201 13.02 -35.24 27.80
CA GLU A 201 13.79 -36.45 27.47
C GLU A 201 13.45 -36.98 26.08
N THR A 202 12.16 -37.02 25.75
CA THR A 202 11.65 -37.56 24.48
C THR A 202 12.06 -36.69 23.29
N VAL A 203 12.00 -35.37 23.46
CA VAL A 203 12.41 -34.41 22.42
C VAL A 203 13.94 -34.23 22.40
N GLY A 204 14.62 -34.53 23.52
CA GLY A 204 16.07 -34.43 23.63
C GLY A 204 16.61 -33.01 23.79
N LEU A 205 15.88 -32.13 24.49
CA LEU A 205 16.23 -30.70 24.61
C LEU A 205 17.51 -30.46 25.45
N ASN A 206 18.33 -29.49 25.04
CA ASN A 206 19.55 -29.08 25.78
C ASN A 206 19.22 -28.20 27.00
N GLY A 207 18.64 -28.83 28.02
CA GLY A 207 18.28 -28.24 29.31
C GLY A 207 16.79 -27.89 29.47
N HIS A 208 16.34 -27.78 30.73
CA HIS A 208 14.91 -27.69 31.08
C HIS A 208 14.45 -26.27 31.46
N SER A 209 14.82 -25.24 30.70
CA SER A 209 14.29 -23.89 30.95
C SER A 209 14.31 -22.95 29.73
N VAL A 210 13.36 -22.01 29.72
CA VAL A 210 13.32 -20.88 28.78
C VAL A 210 14.61 -20.06 28.83
N HIS A 211 15.18 -19.88 30.03
CA HIS A 211 16.45 -19.16 30.20
C HIS A 211 17.61 -19.84 29.47
N ARG A 212 17.70 -21.18 29.57
CA ARG A 212 18.73 -21.95 28.88
C ARG A 212 18.55 -21.87 27.37
N MET A 213 17.33 -22.03 26.86
CA MET A 213 17.03 -21.88 25.42
C MET A 213 17.47 -20.50 24.90
N LYS A 214 17.13 -19.43 25.62
CA LYS A 214 17.57 -18.06 25.30
C LYS A 214 19.10 -17.94 25.28
N LYS A 215 19.79 -18.53 26.26
CA LYS A 215 21.27 -18.54 26.32
C LYS A 215 21.91 -19.34 25.19
N LEU A 216 21.26 -20.38 24.67
CA LEU A 216 21.72 -21.10 23.48
C LEU A 216 21.59 -20.20 22.23
N ILE A 217 20.46 -19.53 22.06
CA ILE A 217 20.26 -18.59 20.96
C ILE A 217 21.26 -17.42 21.03
N ASP A 218 21.55 -16.90 22.23
CA ASP A 218 22.50 -15.80 22.45
C ASP A 218 23.94 -16.16 22.05
N GLN A 219 24.27 -17.46 21.89
CA GLN A 219 25.58 -17.93 21.41
C GLN A 219 25.69 -17.94 19.88
N LEU A 220 24.57 -18.07 19.14
CA LEU A 220 24.57 -18.04 17.68
C LEU A 220 25.10 -16.70 17.16
N PRO A 221 25.88 -16.62 16.07
CA PRO A 221 26.44 -15.34 15.61
C PRO A 221 25.33 -14.33 15.27
N PRO A 222 25.38 -13.07 15.76
CA PRO A 222 24.41 -12.04 15.42
C PRO A 222 24.57 -11.54 13.99
N LEU A 223 23.49 -10.99 13.42
CA LEU A 223 23.51 -10.30 12.12
C LEU A 223 24.45 -9.09 12.16
N ALA A 224 24.17 -8.19 13.09
CA ALA A 224 24.98 -7.01 13.38
C ALA A 224 24.77 -6.61 14.84
N PRO A 225 25.84 -6.28 15.58
CA PRO A 225 25.77 -5.88 16.98
C PRO A 225 24.97 -4.59 17.17
N TRP A 226 24.29 -4.50 18.31
CA TRP A 226 23.59 -3.32 18.78
C TRP A 226 24.45 -2.51 19.75
N TYR A 227 24.33 -1.19 19.66
CA TYR A 227 25.02 -0.23 20.50
C TYR A 227 24.04 0.82 21.01
N SER A 228 24.35 1.42 22.16
CA SER A 228 23.63 2.57 22.70
C SER A 228 24.61 3.72 22.93
N GLN A 229 24.28 4.91 22.45
CA GLN A 229 25.11 6.10 22.62
C GLN A 229 24.27 7.27 23.16
N GLY A 230 24.82 8.00 24.11
CA GLY A 230 24.24 9.25 24.59
C GLY A 230 24.52 10.41 23.62
N VAL A 231 23.47 11.06 23.13
CA VAL A 231 23.53 12.25 22.28
C VAL A 231 23.04 13.46 23.05
N ALA A 232 23.89 14.47 23.19
CA ALA A 232 23.55 15.75 23.80
C ALA A 232 23.31 16.82 22.73
N ILE A 233 22.30 17.66 22.93
CA ILE A 233 22.01 18.82 22.08
C ILE A 233 21.91 20.09 22.93
N ASP A 234 22.17 21.25 22.34
CA ASP A 234 21.84 22.58 22.88
C ASP A 234 22.26 22.84 24.34
N LYS A 235 23.41 22.28 24.77
CA LYS A 235 23.93 22.36 26.15
C LYS A 235 22.96 21.82 27.22
N LEU A 236 21.99 21.00 26.84
CA LEU A 236 21.11 20.33 27.79
C LEU A 236 21.91 19.35 28.65
N PRO A 237 21.64 19.28 29.98
CA PRO A 237 22.45 18.51 30.91
C PRO A 237 22.30 16.99 30.78
N THR A 238 21.21 16.52 30.14
CA THR A 238 20.89 15.09 30.04
C THR A 238 21.06 14.60 28.61
N PRO A 239 21.95 13.63 28.34
CA PRO A 239 22.06 13.01 27.03
C PRO A 239 20.86 12.09 26.76
N TYR A 240 20.41 12.07 25.50
CA TYR A 240 19.37 11.15 25.03
C TYR A 240 20.01 9.90 24.45
N ILE A 241 19.50 8.73 24.84
CA ILE A 241 20.04 7.46 24.35
C ILE A 241 19.50 7.17 22.95
N VAL A 242 20.42 6.99 22.01
CA VAL A 242 20.16 6.48 20.66
C VAL A 242 20.63 5.03 20.63
N TYR A 243 19.80 4.15 20.09
CA TYR A 243 20.18 2.75 19.84
C TYR A 243 20.48 2.59 18.35
N THR A 244 21.63 2.02 18.02
CA THR A 244 22.10 1.87 16.63
C THR A 244 22.69 0.48 16.40
N ARG A 245 22.75 0.08 15.13
CA ARG A 245 23.50 -1.09 14.66
C ARG A 245 24.69 -0.65 13.81
N ASP A 246 25.67 -1.54 13.66
CA ASP A 246 26.67 -1.40 12.61
C ASP A 246 25.98 -1.49 11.23
N ILE A 247 25.78 -0.33 10.62
CA ILE A 247 25.09 -0.20 9.33
C ILE A 247 25.85 -0.88 8.19
N ILE A 248 27.18 -0.94 8.26
CA ILE A 248 28.00 -1.60 7.23
C ILE A 248 27.86 -3.12 7.36
N ALA A 249 27.80 -3.66 8.58
CA ALA A 249 27.49 -5.07 8.80
C ALA A 249 26.09 -5.44 8.27
N VAL A 250 25.09 -4.57 8.46
CA VAL A 250 23.75 -4.77 7.90
C VAL A 250 23.76 -4.76 6.37
N ILE A 251 24.48 -3.82 5.74
CA ILE A 251 24.64 -3.77 4.27
C ILE A 251 25.35 -5.03 3.76
N ARG A 252 26.41 -5.50 4.42
CA ARG A 252 27.09 -6.77 4.09
C ARG A 252 26.12 -7.95 4.15
N HIS A 253 25.29 -8.03 5.19
CA HIS A 253 24.30 -9.08 5.32
C HIS A 253 23.28 -9.05 4.17
N LEU A 254 22.65 -7.90 3.92
CA LEU A 254 21.66 -7.74 2.84
C LEU A 254 22.26 -8.05 1.46
N PHE A 255 23.49 -7.61 1.21
CA PHE A 255 24.14 -7.80 -0.09
C PHE A 255 24.64 -9.24 -0.33
N SER A 256 24.90 -10.01 0.74
CA SER A 256 25.41 -11.39 0.65
C SER A 256 24.35 -12.48 0.76
N LYS A 257 23.11 -12.14 1.14
CA LYS A 257 22.06 -13.11 1.44
C LYS A 257 21.75 -14.03 0.23
N PRO A 258 22.01 -15.36 0.31
CA PRO A 258 21.82 -16.28 -0.82
C PRO A 258 20.40 -16.31 -1.40
N ALA A 259 19.39 -16.08 -0.55
CA ALA A 259 17.99 -15.98 -0.96
C ALA A 259 17.76 -14.90 -2.04
N PHE A 260 18.66 -13.91 -2.14
CA PHE A 260 18.56 -12.82 -3.09
C PHE A 260 19.31 -13.04 -4.42
N ALA A 261 19.90 -14.21 -4.65
CA ALA A 261 20.64 -14.50 -5.89
C ALA A 261 19.80 -14.33 -7.17
N ASN A 262 18.51 -14.65 -7.05
CA ASN A 262 17.41 -14.39 -7.99
C ASN A 262 17.18 -12.92 -8.30
N CYS A 263 17.08 -12.12 -7.26
CA CYS A 263 16.40 -10.83 -7.22
C CYS A 263 17.34 -9.63 -7.05
N MET A 264 18.60 -9.76 -7.43
CA MET A 264 19.57 -8.68 -7.33
C MET A 264 20.08 -8.19 -8.68
N THR A 265 20.07 -6.86 -8.83
CA THR A 265 20.71 -6.13 -9.93
C THR A 265 21.92 -5.35 -9.41
N TYR A 266 23.00 -5.31 -10.19
CA TYR A 266 24.30 -4.75 -9.77
C TYR A 266 24.70 -3.48 -10.53
N GLY A 267 23.86 -3.03 -11.46
CA GLY A 267 24.14 -1.93 -12.37
C GLY A 267 22.88 -1.33 -12.95
N PRO A 268 22.96 -0.12 -13.53
CA PRO A 268 21.84 0.50 -14.20
C PRO A 268 21.57 -0.18 -15.55
N GLU A 269 20.29 -0.27 -15.89
CA GLU A 269 19.81 -0.78 -17.17
C GLU A 269 18.88 0.25 -17.81
N GLN A 270 18.70 0.14 -19.12
CA GLN A 270 17.79 0.95 -19.90
C GLN A 270 16.83 0.02 -20.61
N HIS A 271 15.57 0.00 -20.15
CA HIS A 271 14.55 -0.88 -20.71
C HIS A 271 13.73 -0.12 -21.73
N TYR A 272 13.49 -0.72 -22.88
CA TYR A 272 12.67 -0.16 -23.95
C TYR A 272 11.57 -1.14 -24.33
N ALA A 273 10.44 -0.61 -24.81
CA ALA A 273 9.37 -1.45 -25.31
C ALA A 273 9.68 -2.03 -26.71
N ASP A 274 10.62 -1.42 -27.43
CA ASP A 274 11.00 -1.75 -28.79
C ASP A 274 12.53 -1.84 -28.97
N GLU A 275 12.99 -2.67 -29.91
CA GLU A 275 14.42 -2.82 -30.26
C GLU A 275 15.02 -1.52 -30.80
N ALA A 276 14.22 -0.68 -31.46
CA ALA A 276 14.66 0.62 -31.95
C ALA A 276 14.91 1.66 -30.82
N CYS A 277 14.66 1.28 -29.56
CA CYS A 277 14.89 2.09 -28.36
C CYS A 277 14.14 3.42 -28.37
N THR A 278 12.93 3.45 -28.93
CA THR A 278 12.14 4.67 -29.07
C THR A 278 11.27 4.95 -27.84
N GLU A 279 10.73 3.92 -27.19
CA GLU A 279 9.86 4.07 -26.02
C GLU A 279 10.49 3.53 -24.74
N ARG A 280 10.83 4.46 -23.83
CA ARG A 280 11.55 4.15 -22.59
C ARG A 280 10.62 3.62 -21.51
N LEU A 281 11.05 2.56 -20.82
CA LEU A 281 10.34 1.96 -19.68
C LEU A 281 11.04 2.25 -18.34
N TYR A 282 10.24 2.56 -17.33
CA TYR A 282 10.64 2.77 -15.94
C TYR A 282 9.88 1.82 -15.02
N ASN A 283 10.60 0.97 -14.28
CA ASN A 283 9.99 -0.03 -13.39
C ASN A 283 10.69 -0.14 -12.03
N GLU A 284 11.99 -0.39 -12.00
CA GLU A 284 12.83 -0.64 -10.84
C GLU A 284 13.85 0.51 -10.71
N ILE A 285 14.48 0.62 -9.54
CA ILE A 285 15.46 1.69 -9.27
C ILE A 285 16.60 1.69 -10.30
N HIS A 286 17.03 0.51 -10.78
CA HIS A 286 18.11 0.37 -11.75
C HIS A 286 17.73 0.83 -13.16
N THR A 287 16.44 0.90 -13.49
CA THR A 287 15.95 1.47 -14.77
C THR A 287 15.83 2.99 -14.74
N GLY A 288 15.80 3.57 -13.53
CA GLY A 288 15.68 4.98 -13.28
C GLY A 288 16.93 5.79 -13.61
N LYS A 289 16.73 7.06 -13.96
CA LYS A 289 17.81 7.99 -14.33
C LYS A 289 18.79 8.24 -13.18
N TRP A 290 18.36 8.13 -11.92
CA TRP A 290 19.23 8.38 -10.76
C TRP A 290 20.39 7.39 -10.71
N TRP A 291 20.12 6.08 -10.82
CA TRP A 291 21.17 5.07 -10.73
C TRP A 291 22.18 5.24 -11.86
N SER A 292 21.71 5.40 -13.10
CA SER A 292 22.60 5.64 -14.25
C SER A 292 23.52 6.83 -14.03
N ARG A 293 22.99 7.97 -13.54
CA ARG A 293 23.79 9.18 -13.28
C ARG A 293 24.81 8.96 -12.17
N THR A 294 24.39 8.37 -11.05
CA THR A 294 25.27 8.09 -9.90
C THR A 294 26.39 7.11 -10.28
N GLN A 295 26.07 6.06 -11.03
CA GLN A 295 27.03 5.07 -11.51
C GLN A 295 28.07 5.67 -12.46
N GLN A 296 27.64 6.54 -13.39
CA GLN A 296 28.54 7.28 -14.27
C GLN A 296 29.46 8.22 -13.48
N PHE A 297 28.90 8.94 -12.50
CA PHE A 297 29.68 9.87 -11.69
C PHE A 297 30.78 9.17 -10.89
N ILE A 298 30.46 8.05 -10.24
CA ILE A 298 31.43 7.24 -9.49
C ILE A 298 32.53 6.72 -10.42
N HIS A 299 32.18 6.26 -11.62
CA HIS A 299 33.18 5.81 -12.58
C HIS A 299 34.15 6.93 -13.01
N LEU A 300 33.63 8.14 -13.23
CA LEU A 300 34.44 9.30 -13.64
C LEU A 300 35.32 9.82 -12.49
N GLN A 301 34.81 9.87 -11.26
CA GLN A 301 35.54 10.41 -10.11
C GLN A 301 36.57 9.44 -9.53
N ALA A 302 36.27 8.14 -9.47
CA ALA A 302 37.07 7.23 -8.66
C ALA A 302 38.48 7.00 -9.21
N LYS A 303 38.76 7.22 -10.52
CA LYS A 303 40.00 6.74 -11.19
C LYS A 303 40.34 5.26 -10.92
N ILE A 304 39.43 4.51 -10.28
CA ILE A 304 39.54 3.13 -9.80
C ILE A 304 38.45 2.34 -10.53
N GLY A 305 38.70 2.00 -11.79
CA GLY A 305 37.95 0.98 -12.54
C GLY A 305 36.42 0.97 -12.41
N LYS A 306 35.86 -0.24 -12.39
CA LYS A 306 34.45 -0.59 -12.55
C LYS A 306 33.83 -0.97 -11.19
N GLY A 307 33.06 -0.09 -10.56
CA GLY A 307 32.41 -0.30 -9.24
C GLY A 307 30.89 -0.53 -9.32
N THR A 308 30.25 -0.99 -8.25
CA THR A 308 28.79 -1.19 -8.17
C THR A 308 28.17 -0.19 -7.19
N VAL A 309 27.17 0.59 -7.63
CA VAL A 309 26.36 1.39 -6.71
C VAL A 309 25.45 0.48 -5.88
N VAL A 310 25.38 0.77 -4.59
CA VAL A 310 24.41 0.18 -3.66
C VAL A 310 23.47 1.29 -3.21
N PRO A 311 22.30 1.47 -3.85
CA PRO A 311 21.36 2.52 -3.45
C PRO A 311 20.85 2.20 -2.04
N ILE A 312 21.02 3.11 -1.08
CA ILE A 312 20.54 2.94 0.29
C ILE A 312 19.19 3.62 0.43
N LEU A 313 18.20 2.86 0.92
CA LEU A 313 16.88 3.36 1.26
C LEU A 313 16.79 3.46 2.78
N ILE A 314 16.44 4.64 3.30
CA ILE A 314 16.25 4.88 4.74
C ILE A 314 14.82 5.36 4.98
N SER A 315 14.11 4.70 5.90
CA SER A 315 12.78 5.14 6.32
C SER A 315 12.75 5.34 7.83
N THR A 316 12.12 6.43 8.26
CA THR A 316 11.87 6.76 9.65
C THR A 316 10.40 7.10 9.82
N ASP A 317 9.78 6.53 10.84
CA ASP A 317 8.42 6.89 11.21
C ASP A 317 8.24 6.68 12.72
N LYS A 318 7.66 7.68 13.39
CA LYS A 318 7.43 7.65 14.83
C LYS A 318 6.06 7.04 15.09
N THR A 319 6.04 5.88 15.75
CA THR A 319 4.81 5.15 16.03
C THR A 319 4.46 5.10 17.52
N THR A 320 3.16 5.12 17.80
CA THR A 320 2.60 4.90 19.15
C THR A 320 2.47 3.41 19.44
N LEU A 321 2.84 3.01 20.66
CA LEU A 321 2.85 1.61 21.13
C LEU A 321 1.57 1.21 21.87
N THR A 322 0.84 2.16 22.44
CA THR A 322 -0.34 1.94 23.28
C THR A 322 -1.38 3.01 23.00
N GLN A 323 -2.61 2.61 22.68
CA GLN A 323 -3.70 3.54 22.33
C GLN A 323 -4.49 4.05 23.56
N PHE A 324 -4.45 3.34 24.69
CA PHE A 324 -5.38 3.60 25.82
C PHE A 324 -4.72 3.73 27.20
N SER A 325 -3.43 3.39 27.36
CA SER A 325 -2.75 3.52 28.66
C SER A 325 -1.22 3.65 28.50
N GLY A 326 -0.67 4.80 28.89
CA GLY A 326 0.74 5.15 28.81
C GLY A 326 1.11 5.67 27.41
N ASN A 327 1.57 6.92 27.30
CA ASN A 327 2.01 7.51 26.04
C ASN A 327 3.37 6.93 25.59
N HIS A 328 3.45 5.61 25.37
CA HIS A 328 4.66 4.96 24.89
C HIS A 328 4.76 5.12 23.37
N THR A 329 5.90 5.60 22.92
CA THR A 329 6.23 5.79 21.50
C THR A 329 7.60 5.18 21.23
N ALA A 330 7.79 4.71 20.00
CA ALA A 330 9.09 4.29 19.49
C ALA A 330 9.32 4.97 18.14
N TYR A 331 10.60 5.18 17.81
CA TYR A 331 10.99 5.85 16.58
C TYR A 331 12.01 4.99 15.83
N PRO A 332 11.56 3.91 15.17
CA PRO A 332 12.42 3.02 14.41
C PRO A 332 13.07 3.71 13.20
N VAL A 333 14.25 3.23 12.84
CA VAL A 333 14.92 3.51 11.57
C VAL A 333 15.12 2.21 10.80
N TYR A 334 14.64 2.15 9.56
CA TYR A 334 14.75 0.99 8.68
C TYR A 334 15.71 1.26 7.53
N LEU A 335 16.44 0.22 7.12
CA LEU A 335 17.33 0.23 5.96
C LEU A 335 16.97 -0.88 4.97
N SER A 336 17.03 -0.56 3.69
CA SER A 336 17.06 -1.52 2.59
C SER A 336 18.08 -1.10 1.52
N ILE A 337 18.34 -1.99 0.56
CA ILE A 337 19.20 -1.72 -0.60
C ILE A 337 18.40 -1.78 -1.90
N GLY A 338 18.71 -0.86 -2.82
CA GLY A 338 18.06 -0.72 -4.12
C GLY A 338 18.38 -1.84 -5.10
N ASN A 339 19.41 -2.64 -4.80
CA ASN A 339 19.83 -3.78 -5.60
C ASN A 339 18.83 -4.92 -5.59
N VAL A 340 18.08 -5.11 -4.50
CA VAL A 340 17.03 -6.13 -4.41
C VAL A 340 15.82 -5.68 -5.24
N ASP A 341 15.09 -6.55 -5.92
CA ASP A 341 13.89 -6.13 -6.66
C ASP A 341 12.76 -5.66 -5.73
N LYS A 342 11.87 -4.79 -6.23
CA LYS A 342 10.83 -4.17 -5.39
C LYS A 342 9.81 -5.17 -4.84
N GLU A 343 9.50 -6.24 -5.57
CA GLU A 343 8.56 -7.27 -5.11
C GLU A 343 9.14 -8.08 -3.94
N THR A 344 10.45 -8.29 -3.91
CA THR A 344 11.13 -8.87 -2.75
C THR A 344 11.17 -7.89 -1.59
N ARG A 345 11.45 -6.59 -1.83
CA ARG A 345 11.40 -5.56 -0.77
C ARG A 345 10.02 -5.41 -0.13
N LYS A 346 8.93 -5.49 -0.91
CA LYS A 346 7.56 -5.35 -0.41
C LYS A 346 7.11 -6.50 0.50
N LYS A 347 7.71 -7.68 0.37
CA LYS A 347 7.42 -8.83 1.23
C LYS A 347 8.10 -8.63 2.58
N SER A 348 7.34 -8.29 3.61
CA SER A 348 7.89 -8.09 4.97
C SER A 348 8.64 -9.32 5.53
N SER A 349 8.34 -10.51 5.03
CA SER A 349 9.02 -11.77 5.39
C SER A 349 10.33 -12.03 4.65
N SER A 350 10.68 -11.26 3.61
CA SER A 350 11.91 -11.50 2.84
C SER A 350 13.19 -11.18 3.62
N GLY A 351 13.08 -10.34 4.65
CA GLY A 351 14.22 -9.75 5.36
C GLY A 351 15.00 -8.74 4.50
N ALA A 352 14.40 -8.20 3.43
CA ALA A 352 15.02 -7.17 2.59
C ALA A 352 15.02 -5.77 3.23
N TRP A 353 14.24 -5.59 4.30
CA TRP A 353 14.29 -4.42 5.18
C TRP A 353 14.77 -4.85 6.56
N VAL A 354 15.70 -4.10 7.13
CA VAL A 354 16.30 -4.38 8.45
C VAL A 354 16.14 -3.15 9.33
N LEU A 355 15.76 -3.36 10.59
CA LEU A 355 15.78 -2.32 11.60
C LEU A 355 17.23 -2.01 12.00
N VAL A 356 17.64 -0.75 11.86
CA VAL A 356 19.03 -0.30 12.13
C VAL A 356 19.15 0.61 13.35
N GLY A 357 18.05 1.13 13.89
CA GLY A 357 18.11 1.95 15.09
C GLY A 357 16.77 2.31 15.70
N TYR A 358 16.82 2.80 16.94
CA TYR A 358 15.72 3.50 17.61
C TYR A 358 16.18 4.90 18.02
N LEU A 359 15.51 5.91 17.48
CA LEU A 359 15.76 7.30 17.80
C LEU A 359 15.06 7.68 19.12
N PRO A 360 15.67 8.56 19.93
CA PRO A 360 15.01 9.15 21.08
C PRO A 360 13.91 10.11 20.63
N THR A 361 12.73 10.01 21.25
CA THR A 361 11.59 10.87 20.90
C THR A 361 11.61 12.23 21.60
N GLY A 362 12.41 12.39 22.66
CA GLY A 362 12.62 13.62 23.41
C GLY A 362 11.35 14.18 24.06
N LYS A 363 11.21 14.05 25.38
CA LYS A 363 10.07 14.60 26.14
C LYS A 363 10.27 16.08 26.50
N PHE A 364 10.54 16.91 25.50
CA PHE A 364 10.85 18.33 25.71
C PHE A 364 9.66 19.14 26.28
N ASP A 365 8.42 18.66 26.13
CA ASP A 365 7.21 19.32 26.65
C ASP A 365 7.10 19.22 28.18
N GLU A 366 7.85 18.32 28.82
CA GLU A 366 7.84 18.12 30.27
C GLU A 366 8.81 19.08 31.01
N ASP A 367 9.66 19.80 30.26
CA ASP A 367 10.82 20.56 30.79
C ASP A 367 10.62 22.10 30.86
N ASP A 368 9.36 22.60 30.89
CA ASP A 368 9.03 24.05 30.88
C ASP A 368 9.65 24.82 29.66
N VAL A 369 9.95 24.12 28.57
CA VAL A 369 10.46 24.69 27.31
C VAL A 369 9.28 25.13 26.43
N GLY A 370 9.30 26.36 25.91
CA GLY A 370 8.24 26.82 24.98
C GLY A 370 8.21 26.03 23.66
N ASP A 371 7.03 25.83 23.08
CA ASP A 371 6.77 24.94 21.94
C ASP A 371 7.73 25.14 20.74
N HIS A 372 8.08 26.39 20.43
CA HIS A 372 9.00 26.70 19.34
C HIS A 372 10.43 26.20 19.61
N ALA A 373 10.92 26.36 20.85
CA ALA A 373 12.22 25.86 21.26
C ALA A 373 12.21 24.32 21.35
N ALA A 374 11.11 23.72 21.82
CA ALA A 374 10.95 22.25 21.83
C ALA A 374 10.99 21.65 20.41
N ARG A 375 10.33 22.27 19.43
CA ARG A 375 10.39 21.84 18.01
C ARG A 375 11.82 21.89 17.44
N LYS A 376 12.55 22.97 17.70
CA LYS A 376 13.97 23.08 17.29
C LYS A 376 14.84 22.02 17.94
N ALA A 377 14.68 21.81 19.24
CA ALA A 377 15.41 20.78 19.98
C ALA A 377 15.13 19.38 19.42
N ARG A 378 13.87 19.04 19.11
CA ARG A 378 13.52 17.78 18.43
C ARG A 378 14.21 17.63 17.08
N ALA A 379 14.20 18.69 16.27
CA ALA A 379 14.87 18.65 14.96
C ALA A 379 16.38 18.40 15.12
N ARG A 380 17.05 19.14 16.01
CA ARG A 380 18.48 18.96 16.29
C ARG A 380 18.79 17.57 16.86
N LEU A 381 17.93 17.04 17.75
CA LEU A 381 18.06 15.69 18.29
C LEU A 381 17.95 14.64 17.19
N PHE A 382 16.97 14.79 16.28
CA PHE A 382 16.80 13.91 15.13
C PHE A 382 18.06 13.88 14.25
N HIS A 383 18.55 15.04 13.80
CA HIS A 383 19.75 15.10 12.95
C HIS A 383 21.00 14.60 13.67
N ALA A 384 21.16 14.91 14.97
CA ALA A 384 22.29 14.39 15.74
C ALA A 384 22.24 12.86 15.88
N SER A 385 21.05 12.29 16.11
CA SER A 385 20.86 10.84 16.24
C SER A 385 21.05 10.12 14.89
N MET A 386 20.49 10.65 13.81
CA MET A 386 20.66 10.11 12.46
C MET A 386 22.11 10.16 11.99
N ARG A 387 22.86 11.20 12.37
CA ARG A 387 24.29 11.30 12.06
C ARG A 387 25.08 10.18 12.73
N VAL A 388 24.86 9.93 14.03
CA VAL A 388 25.51 8.83 14.75
C VAL A 388 25.25 7.49 14.05
N LEU A 389 24.01 7.26 13.60
CA LEU A 389 23.62 6.01 12.95
C LEU A 389 24.21 5.86 11.54
N LEU A 390 24.23 6.93 10.73
CA LEU A 390 24.54 6.86 9.30
C LEU A 390 25.95 7.33 8.92
N GLU A 391 26.72 7.91 9.84
CA GLU A 391 28.10 8.39 9.61
C GLU A 391 29.00 7.38 8.88
N PRO A 392 28.99 6.06 9.19
CA PRO A 392 29.82 5.09 8.48
C PRO A 392 29.58 5.05 6.96
N LEU A 393 28.40 5.45 6.47
CA LEU A 393 28.10 5.49 5.03
C LEU A 393 28.87 6.60 4.30
N ILE A 394 29.34 7.64 5.00
CA ILE A 394 30.09 8.75 4.37
C ILE A 394 31.39 8.22 3.76
N GLN A 395 32.19 7.49 4.54
CA GLN A 395 33.45 6.96 4.06
C GLN A 395 33.23 5.81 3.07
N ALA A 396 32.27 4.92 3.37
CA ALA A 396 31.94 3.80 2.49
C ALA A 396 31.46 4.25 1.11
N GLY A 397 30.70 5.34 1.02
CA GLY A 397 30.25 5.91 -0.25
C GLY A 397 31.33 6.67 -1.01
N LYS A 398 32.40 7.14 -0.35
CA LYS A 398 33.55 7.83 -0.98
C LYS A 398 34.58 6.84 -1.52
N ASP A 399 34.99 5.89 -0.68
CA ASP A 399 36.09 4.98 -0.99
C ASP A 399 35.61 3.67 -1.62
N GLY A 400 34.33 3.33 -1.42
CA GLY A 400 33.81 2.01 -1.70
C GLY A 400 34.22 0.98 -0.65
N ILE A 401 33.49 -0.13 -0.60
CA ILE A 401 33.73 -1.28 0.27
C ILE A 401 33.58 -2.58 -0.53
N TYR A 402 34.38 -3.60 -0.21
CA TYR A 402 34.23 -4.90 -0.83
C TYR A 402 33.08 -5.67 -0.18
N LEU A 403 32.09 -6.07 -0.98
CA LEU A 403 30.92 -6.84 -0.56
C LEU A 403 30.82 -8.15 -1.33
N LEU A 404 30.47 -9.23 -0.64
CA LEU A 404 30.19 -10.53 -1.23
C LEU A 404 28.75 -10.55 -1.74
N ASP A 405 28.53 -10.82 -3.02
CA ASP A 405 27.18 -10.98 -3.57
C ASP A 405 26.59 -12.36 -3.26
N PRO A 406 25.27 -12.59 -3.43
CA PRO A 406 24.61 -13.86 -3.11
C PRO A 406 25.11 -15.05 -3.92
N LYS A 407 25.83 -14.80 -5.02
CA LYS A 407 26.44 -15.80 -5.89
C LYS A 407 27.93 -15.99 -5.56
N GLY A 408 28.38 -15.51 -4.40
CA GLY A 408 29.74 -15.68 -3.92
C GLY A 408 30.77 -14.76 -4.55
N ARG A 409 30.37 -13.70 -5.28
CA ARG A 409 31.33 -12.83 -6.00
C ARG A 409 31.63 -11.56 -5.20
N THR A 410 32.90 -11.24 -5.00
CA THR A 410 33.34 -10.06 -4.23
C THR A 410 33.40 -8.80 -5.10
N ARG A 411 32.58 -7.79 -4.83
CA ARG A 411 32.44 -6.55 -5.63
C ARG A 411 32.90 -5.33 -4.86
N LEU A 412 33.58 -4.40 -5.52
CA LEU A 412 33.78 -3.05 -5.00
C LEU A 412 32.47 -2.28 -5.12
N CYS A 413 31.85 -2.00 -3.97
CA CYS A 413 30.51 -1.44 -3.86
C CYS A 413 30.54 -0.06 -3.21
N PHE A 414 29.72 0.86 -3.70
CA PHE A 414 29.58 2.23 -3.19
C PHE A 414 28.17 2.42 -2.63
N PRO A 415 27.98 2.32 -1.30
CA PRO A 415 26.72 2.64 -0.64
C PRO A 415 26.41 4.13 -0.74
N ILE A 416 25.33 4.48 -1.46
CA ILE A 416 24.91 5.88 -1.67
C ILE A 416 23.47 6.04 -1.21
N LEU A 417 23.20 7.02 -0.34
CA LEU A 417 21.83 7.35 0.09
C LEU A 417 21.00 7.81 -1.11
N ALA A 418 19.97 7.04 -1.45
CA ALA A 418 19.28 7.14 -2.73
C ALA A 418 17.82 7.58 -2.61
N ILE A 419 17.11 7.11 -1.59
CA ILE A 419 15.67 7.30 -1.42
C ILE A 419 15.38 7.39 0.08
N TYR A 420 14.56 8.37 0.47
CA TYR A 420 14.07 8.52 1.84
C TYR A 420 12.54 8.55 1.87
N PRO A 421 11.87 7.38 1.93
CA PRO A 421 10.41 7.33 2.02
C PRO A 421 9.92 7.70 3.42
N CYS A 422 9.19 8.81 3.51
CA CYS A 422 8.55 9.29 4.73
C CYS A 422 7.38 10.25 4.41
N ASP A 423 6.56 10.55 5.42
CA ASP A 423 5.41 11.46 5.30
C ASP A 423 5.83 12.94 5.31
N TYR A 424 4.93 13.86 4.97
CA TYR A 424 5.29 15.27 4.80
C TYR A 424 5.94 15.94 6.04
N PRO A 425 5.41 15.78 7.28
CA PRO A 425 6.10 16.24 8.48
C PRO A 425 7.55 15.76 8.55
N GLU A 426 7.79 14.46 8.36
CA GLU A 426 9.13 13.87 8.41
C GLU A 426 10.01 14.34 7.25
N GLN A 427 9.45 14.52 6.05
CA GLN A 427 10.18 15.07 4.89
C GLN A 427 10.72 16.46 5.19
N THR A 428 9.91 17.32 5.83
CA THR A 428 10.35 18.67 6.21
C THR A 428 11.42 18.64 7.29
N LEU A 429 11.31 17.70 8.25
CA LEU A 429 12.33 17.46 9.26
C LEU A 429 13.65 17.03 8.63
N VAL A 430 13.65 16.01 7.77
CA VAL A 430 14.84 15.48 7.07
C VAL A 430 15.51 16.54 6.20
N CYS A 431 14.73 17.32 5.47
CA CYS A 431 15.23 18.38 4.58
C CYS A 431 15.56 19.70 5.28
N THR A 432 15.35 19.81 6.60
CA THR A 432 15.49 21.06 7.36
C THR A 432 14.60 22.19 6.85
N THR A 433 13.49 21.88 6.17
CA THR A 433 12.54 22.88 5.67
C THR A 433 11.45 23.15 6.71
N ARG A 434 10.79 24.30 6.59
CA ARG A 434 9.75 24.72 7.53
C ARG A 434 8.43 24.00 7.22
N TYR A 435 7.88 23.36 8.26
CA TYR A 435 6.62 22.64 8.19
C TYR A 435 5.47 23.54 7.70
N MET A 436 4.68 23.04 6.74
CA MET A 436 3.51 23.70 6.11
C MET A 436 3.77 24.98 5.31
N SER A 437 4.98 25.55 5.31
CA SER A 437 5.29 26.74 4.51
C SER A 437 6.16 26.45 3.28
N SER A 438 6.83 25.30 3.24
CA SER A 438 7.84 25.01 2.22
C SER A 438 7.82 23.57 1.72
N CYS A 439 8.15 23.43 0.44
CA CYS A 439 8.29 22.14 -0.21
C CYS A 439 9.69 21.58 0.10
N PRO A 440 9.80 20.33 0.60
CA PRO A 440 11.07 19.66 0.79
C PRO A 440 11.89 19.50 -0.49
N ARG A 441 11.27 19.52 -1.68
CA ARG A 441 11.93 19.26 -2.96
C ARG A 441 12.24 20.51 -3.78
N CYS A 442 11.44 21.57 -3.65
CA CYS A 442 11.53 22.74 -4.53
C CYS A 442 11.30 24.06 -3.79
N HIS A 443 11.58 25.17 -4.48
CA HIS A 443 11.46 26.53 -3.95
C HIS A 443 10.06 27.14 -4.04
N SER A 444 9.03 26.38 -4.44
CA SER A 444 7.65 26.90 -4.49
C SER A 444 7.21 27.37 -3.10
N PRO A 445 6.79 28.64 -2.97
CA PRO A 445 6.20 29.15 -1.74
C PRO A 445 4.80 28.55 -1.55
N LYS A 446 4.30 28.59 -0.30
CA LYS A 446 2.97 28.09 0.05
C LYS A 446 1.84 28.64 -0.81
N ASP A 447 1.93 29.91 -1.20
CA ASP A 447 0.88 30.59 -1.96
C ASP A 447 0.72 30.05 -3.39
N ASP A 448 1.77 29.40 -3.92
CA ASP A 448 1.80 28.83 -5.27
C ASP A 448 1.40 27.35 -5.30
N TYR A 449 1.07 26.74 -4.16
CA TYR A 449 0.73 25.31 -4.08
C TYR A 449 -0.56 24.94 -4.81
N THR A 450 -1.42 25.92 -5.10
CA THR A 450 -2.61 25.70 -5.92
C THR A 450 -2.25 25.46 -7.39
N ASP A 451 -1.16 26.01 -7.88
CA ASP A 451 -0.89 26.03 -9.32
C ASP A 451 -0.34 24.70 -9.83
N ASN A 452 -0.68 24.38 -11.08
CA ASN A 452 -0.13 23.22 -11.79
C ASN A 452 1.26 23.55 -12.37
N VAL A 453 2.15 24.10 -11.55
CA VAL A 453 3.46 24.60 -11.96
C VAL A 453 4.54 23.96 -11.11
N LYS A 454 5.56 23.43 -11.81
CA LYS A 454 6.72 22.83 -11.17
C LYS A 454 7.65 23.91 -10.60
N GLY A 455 7.93 23.84 -9.31
CA GLY A 455 8.92 24.69 -8.66
C GLY A 455 10.36 24.35 -9.04
N LYS A 456 11.26 25.33 -8.92
CA LYS A 456 12.71 25.11 -9.09
C LYS A 456 13.21 24.12 -8.02
N PRO A 457 13.91 23.03 -8.38
CA PRO A 457 14.46 22.08 -7.41
C PRO A 457 15.38 22.77 -6.40
N ARG A 458 15.31 22.31 -5.14
CA ARG A 458 16.25 22.71 -4.08
C ARG A 458 17.56 21.96 -4.24
N ASP A 459 18.65 22.65 -3.90
CA ASP A 459 19.98 22.07 -3.87
C ASP A 459 20.50 21.92 -2.43
N ALA A 460 21.14 20.79 -2.15
CA ALA A 460 21.63 20.47 -0.82
C ALA A 460 22.81 21.35 -0.42
N GLU A 461 23.69 21.71 -1.36
CA GLU A 461 24.84 22.59 -1.10
C GLU A 461 24.37 24.03 -0.83
N GLU A 462 23.38 24.51 -1.59
CA GLU A 462 22.72 25.79 -1.32
C GLU A 462 22.13 25.82 0.10
N THR A 463 21.38 24.78 0.49
CA THR A 463 20.79 24.66 1.84
C THR A 463 21.87 24.63 2.94
N LEU A 464 22.96 23.88 2.75
CA LEU A 464 24.09 23.86 3.69
C LEU A 464 24.75 25.23 3.81
N ALA A 465 24.92 25.95 2.70
CA ALA A 465 25.49 27.29 2.72
C ALA A 465 24.64 28.27 3.54
N GLN A 466 23.31 28.15 3.52
CA GLN A 466 22.43 28.95 4.38
C GLN A 466 22.61 28.59 5.87
N HIS A 467 22.66 27.30 6.22
CA HIS A 467 22.92 26.88 7.61
C HIS A 467 24.30 27.35 8.11
N GLN A 468 25.34 27.27 7.28
CA GLN A 468 26.67 27.76 7.63
C GLN A 468 26.69 29.27 7.87
N LYS A 469 25.95 30.06 7.09
CA LYS A 469 25.80 31.50 7.31
C LYS A 469 25.02 31.78 8.59
N ALA A 470 23.90 31.10 8.80
CA ALA A 470 23.10 31.20 10.02
C ALA A 470 23.92 30.85 11.28
N GLY A 471 24.79 29.85 11.20
CA GLY A 471 25.70 29.46 12.28
C GLY A 471 26.80 30.48 12.60
N LYS A 472 27.10 31.41 11.69
CA LYS A 472 28.02 32.53 11.94
C LYS A 472 27.33 33.73 12.59
N CYS A 473 26.01 33.75 12.66
CA CYS A 473 25.25 34.83 13.31
C CYS A 473 25.51 34.83 14.82
N LYS A 474 25.62 36.03 15.41
CA LYS A 474 25.91 36.19 16.85
C LYS A 474 24.74 35.82 17.75
N THR A 475 23.52 35.90 17.23
CA THR A 475 22.27 35.67 17.98
C THR A 475 21.35 34.74 17.18
N GLU A 476 20.51 33.98 17.87
CA GLU A 476 19.50 33.14 17.20
C GLU A 476 18.48 33.96 16.40
N ALA A 477 18.18 35.18 16.84
CA ALA A 477 17.30 36.09 16.12
C ALA A 477 17.87 36.45 14.73
N SER A 478 19.17 36.78 14.67
CA SER A 478 19.85 37.07 13.41
C SER A 478 20.00 35.85 12.52
N ALA A 479 20.18 34.66 13.10
CA ALA A 479 20.15 33.40 12.36
C ALA A 479 18.75 33.13 11.76
N MET A 480 17.68 33.43 12.50
CA MET A 480 16.30 33.26 12.03
C MET A 480 15.97 34.23 10.90
N GLU A 481 16.27 35.52 11.07
CA GLU A 481 16.05 36.55 10.06
C GLU A 481 16.74 36.20 8.73
N HIS A 482 17.91 35.56 8.80
CA HIS A 482 18.61 35.07 7.62
C HIS A 482 17.90 33.89 6.92
N LEU A 483 17.32 32.97 7.68
CA LEU A 483 16.69 31.75 7.17
C LEU A 483 15.21 31.94 6.80
N ASP A 484 14.55 32.95 7.34
CA ASP A 484 13.13 33.24 7.09
C ASP A 484 12.77 33.33 5.61
N PRO A 485 13.54 34.04 4.74
CA PRO A 485 13.28 34.11 3.31
C PRO A 485 13.49 32.78 2.56
N THR A 486 14.14 31.79 3.17
CA THR A 486 14.46 30.49 2.57
C THR A 486 13.56 29.35 3.05
N ASP A 487 12.70 29.64 4.04
CA ASP A 487 11.85 28.69 4.76
C ASP A 487 12.62 27.49 5.31
N LEU A 488 13.77 27.74 5.92
CA LEU A 488 14.60 26.72 6.55
C LEU A 488 14.48 26.77 8.08
N THR A 489 14.55 25.59 8.70
CA THR A 489 14.65 25.42 10.15
C THR A 489 16.12 25.21 10.51
N TYR A 490 16.71 26.13 11.26
CA TYR A 490 18.14 26.07 11.59
C TYR A 490 18.55 24.77 12.29
N VAL A 491 19.41 23.99 11.63
CA VAL A 491 20.06 22.80 12.16
C VAL A 491 21.57 22.98 11.95
N PRO A 492 22.39 23.04 13.02
CA PRO A 492 23.82 23.34 12.90
C PRO A 492 24.57 22.37 11.98
N GLU A 493 24.28 21.07 12.14
CA GLU A 493 24.91 19.99 11.38
C GLU A 493 23.84 19.01 10.92
N PRO A 494 23.19 19.24 9.76
CA PRO A 494 22.28 18.26 9.19
C PRO A 494 23.02 16.93 8.94
N PHE A 495 22.41 15.80 9.31
CA PHE A 495 23.06 14.48 9.23
C PHE A 495 23.60 14.13 7.83
N TRP A 496 23.02 14.72 6.79
CA TRP A 496 23.37 14.48 5.39
C TRP A 496 24.47 15.39 4.84
N ALA A 497 24.99 16.34 5.64
CA ALA A 497 25.97 17.34 5.20
C ALA A 497 27.26 16.75 4.62
N GLY A 498 27.65 15.55 5.05
CA GLY A 498 28.88 14.89 4.61
C GLY A 498 28.70 13.80 3.56
N PHE A 499 27.47 13.46 3.15
CA PHE A 499 27.25 12.32 2.26
C PHE A 499 27.76 12.58 0.84
N PRO A 500 28.46 11.61 0.23
CA PRO A 500 28.84 11.69 -1.17
C PRO A 500 27.60 11.53 -2.07
N HIS A 501 27.53 12.36 -3.11
CA HIS A 501 26.54 12.25 -4.20
C HIS A 501 25.06 12.27 -3.74
N CYS A 502 24.79 12.90 -2.61
CA CYS A 502 23.45 12.97 -2.02
C CYS A 502 22.92 14.41 -2.05
N ASN A 503 21.94 14.68 -2.92
CA ASN A 503 21.06 15.83 -2.73
C ASN A 503 19.84 15.39 -1.92
N ILE A 504 19.78 15.78 -0.63
CA ILE A 504 18.70 15.38 0.29
C ILE A 504 17.31 15.71 -0.27
N HIS A 505 17.16 16.85 -0.95
CA HIS A 505 15.90 17.30 -1.53
C HIS A 505 15.48 16.45 -2.73
N GLY A 506 16.47 15.93 -3.47
CA GLY A 506 16.25 15.08 -4.63
C GLY A 506 15.76 13.67 -4.28
N ILE A 507 16.14 13.15 -3.11
CA ILE A 507 15.83 11.78 -2.67
C ILE A 507 14.51 11.63 -1.89
N ILE A 508 13.85 12.73 -1.54
CA ILE A 508 12.53 12.70 -0.90
C ILE A 508 11.48 12.24 -1.90
N THR A 509 10.97 11.04 -1.77
CA THR A 509 10.03 10.51 -2.76
C THR A 509 8.57 10.77 -2.41
N PRO A 510 7.69 10.88 -3.42
CA PRO A 510 6.26 10.94 -3.21
C PRO A 510 5.72 9.67 -2.56
N ASP A 511 4.59 9.80 -1.89
CA ASP A 511 3.97 8.72 -1.12
C ASP A 511 2.48 8.56 -1.44
N CYS A 512 2.14 7.42 -2.04
CA CYS A 512 0.76 7.12 -2.43
C CYS A 512 -0.17 7.02 -1.22
N LEU A 513 0.30 6.57 -0.06
CA LEU A 513 -0.57 6.40 1.10
C LEU A 513 -0.92 7.74 1.74
N HIS A 514 0.06 8.51 2.21
CA HIS A 514 -0.21 9.74 2.96
C HIS A 514 -0.58 10.94 2.09
N GLN A 515 -0.09 11.00 0.84
CA GLN A 515 -0.35 12.12 -0.07
C GLN A 515 -1.58 11.88 -0.95
N LEU A 516 -1.76 10.67 -1.49
CA LEU A 516 -2.91 10.38 -2.36
C LEU A 516 -4.12 9.89 -1.55
N PHE A 517 -4.06 8.72 -0.92
CA PHE A 517 -5.24 8.13 -0.27
C PHE A 517 -5.66 8.85 1.02
N GLN A 518 -4.75 8.99 1.99
CA GLN A 518 -4.99 9.74 3.22
C GLN A 518 -4.77 11.26 3.07
N GLY A 519 -4.50 11.70 1.84
CA GLY A 519 -4.37 13.10 1.47
C GLY A 519 -5.49 13.53 0.53
N MET A 520 -5.21 13.53 -0.76
CA MET A 520 -6.11 14.06 -1.79
C MET A 520 -7.46 13.35 -1.84
N VAL A 521 -7.51 12.01 -1.77
CA VAL A 521 -8.77 11.25 -1.77
C VAL A 521 -9.59 11.54 -0.52
N LYS A 522 -8.95 11.57 0.67
CA LYS A 522 -9.59 11.98 1.93
C LYS A 522 -10.25 13.36 1.78
N HIS A 523 -9.54 14.34 1.24
CA HIS A 523 -10.08 15.68 1.01
C HIS A 523 -11.21 15.69 -0.01
N CYS A 524 -11.06 14.95 -1.12
CA CYS A 524 -12.09 14.81 -2.14
C CYS A 524 -13.40 14.24 -1.57
N ILE A 525 -13.32 13.19 -0.74
CA ILE A 525 -14.49 12.63 -0.04
C ILE A 525 -15.17 13.69 0.84
N ALA A 526 -14.39 14.50 1.57
CA ALA A 526 -14.94 15.57 2.39
C ALA A 526 -15.69 16.62 1.56
N TRP A 527 -15.10 17.09 0.45
CA TRP A 527 -15.75 18.06 -0.44
C TRP A 527 -17.01 17.50 -1.08
N LEU A 528 -16.96 16.25 -1.56
CA LEU A 528 -18.11 15.58 -2.17
C LEU A 528 -19.24 15.32 -1.17
N THR A 529 -18.91 15.04 0.09
CA THR A 529 -19.89 14.89 1.17
C THR A 529 -20.67 16.18 1.40
N LEU A 530 -20.02 17.34 1.27
CA LEU A 530 -20.68 18.64 1.37
C LEU A 530 -21.55 18.91 0.13
N ILE A 531 -21.03 18.67 -1.07
CA ILE A 531 -21.76 18.90 -2.35
C ILE A 531 -23.02 18.03 -2.44
N MET A 532 -22.93 16.75 -2.08
CA MET A 532 -24.03 15.79 -2.23
C MET A 532 -24.94 15.69 -1.00
N SER A 533 -24.49 16.16 0.17
CA SER A 533 -24.91 15.74 1.50
C SER A 533 -24.45 14.31 1.88
N ALA A 534 -24.08 14.13 3.15
CA ALA A 534 -23.73 12.83 3.72
C ALA A 534 -24.84 11.78 3.54
N ALA A 535 -26.10 12.17 3.70
CA ALA A 535 -27.25 11.27 3.61
C ALA A 535 -27.42 10.66 2.20
N GLU A 536 -27.31 11.46 1.14
CA GLU A 536 -27.42 10.97 -0.24
C GLU A 536 -26.20 10.12 -0.61
N LEU A 537 -25.00 10.56 -0.24
CA LEU A 537 -23.77 9.82 -0.55
C LEU A 537 -23.78 8.44 0.12
N ASP A 538 -24.10 8.37 1.42
CA ASP A 538 -24.25 7.12 2.16
C ASP A 538 -25.31 6.22 1.54
N LYS A 539 -26.44 6.78 1.09
CA LYS A 539 -27.51 6.03 0.45
C LYS A 539 -27.04 5.37 -0.84
N ARG A 540 -26.26 6.08 -1.66
CA ARG A 540 -25.68 5.52 -2.88
C ARG A 540 -24.73 4.38 -2.59
N PHE A 541 -23.79 4.56 -1.66
CA PHE A 541 -22.86 3.50 -1.23
C PHE A 541 -23.57 2.24 -0.70
N LYS A 542 -24.70 2.39 0.02
CA LYS A 542 -25.53 1.25 0.50
C LYS A 542 -26.21 0.47 -0.63
N CYS A 543 -26.39 1.11 -1.79
CA CYS A 543 -27.06 0.52 -2.95
C CYS A 543 -26.08 -0.13 -3.94
N VAL A 544 -24.78 0.14 -3.81
CA VAL A 544 -23.75 -0.42 -4.69
C VAL A 544 -23.69 -1.95 -4.50
N PRO A 545 -23.84 -2.74 -5.57
CA PRO A 545 -23.76 -4.19 -5.50
C PRO A 545 -22.38 -4.69 -5.03
N PRO A 546 -22.30 -5.85 -4.35
CA PRO A 546 -21.03 -6.46 -4.01
C PRO A 546 -20.22 -6.82 -5.26
N ALA A 547 -18.91 -6.57 -5.23
CA ALA A 547 -17.96 -7.04 -6.24
C ALA A 547 -16.71 -7.62 -5.56
N HIS A 548 -15.97 -8.48 -6.28
CA HIS A 548 -14.69 -8.96 -5.77
C HIS A 548 -13.72 -7.79 -5.57
N GLY A 549 -12.93 -7.82 -4.50
CA GLY A 549 -11.95 -6.77 -4.20
C GLY A 549 -12.53 -5.42 -3.76
N CYS A 550 -13.85 -5.21 -3.76
CA CYS A 550 -14.50 -3.98 -3.28
C CYS A 550 -15.17 -4.19 -1.92
N ARG A 551 -14.86 -3.35 -0.93
CA ARG A 551 -15.59 -3.35 0.34
C ARG A 551 -17.01 -2.81 0.15
N HIS A 552 -17.99 -3.52 0.70
CA HIS A 552 -19.36 -3.05 0.79
C HIS A 552 -19.56 -2.17 2.05
N PHE A 553 -20.31 -1.08 1.91
CA PHE A 553 -20.57 -0.10 2.98
C PHE A 553 -22.05 -0.11 3.41
N PRO A 554 -22.52 -1.13 4.16
CA PRO A 554 -23.95 -1.29 4.50
C PRO A 554 -24.52 -0.16 5.37
N ARG A 555 -23.65 0.57 6.06
CA ARG A 555 -24.02 1.72 6.90
C ARG A 555 -23.64 3.06 6.27
N GLY A 556 -23.18 3.07 5.02
CA GLY A 556 -22.59 4.24 4.38
C GLY A 556 -21.12 4.44 4.80
N ILE A 557 -20.53 5.52 4.32
CA ILE A 557 -19.13 5.89 4.55
C ILE A 557 -18.99 6.96 5.65
N SER A 558 -20.04 7.72 5.97
CA SER A 558 -19.99 8.78 6.99
C SER A 558 -19.79 8.26 8.43
N ILE A 559 -20.00 6.96 8.66
CA ILE A 559 -19.75 6.32 9.96
C ILE A 559 -18.26 6.03 10.23
N LEU A 560 -17.41 6.08 9.20
CA LEU A 560 -16.00 5.76 9.34
C LEU A 560 -15.30 6.87 10.13
N GLN A 561 -14.87 6.56 11.35
CA GLN A 561 -14.04 7.43 12.16
C GLN A 561 -12.56 7.05 11.95
N ASN A 562 -11.73 8.04 11.62
CA ASN A 562 -10.30 7.86 11.31
C ASN A 562 -10.05 6.73 10.30
N PRO A 563 -10.60 6.82 9.06
CA PRO A 563 -10.50 5.74 8.09
C PRO A 563 -9.03 5.44 7.76
N SER A 564 -8.71 4.15 7.73
CA SER A 564 -7.41 3.63 7.30
C SER A 564 -7.16 3.90 5.80
N GLY A 565 -5.91 3.80 5.36
CA GLY A 565 -5.58 3.87 3.93
C GLY A 565 -6.33 2.84 3.08
N ALA A 566 -6.54 1.62 3.61
CA ALA A 566 -7.33 0.58 2.96
C ALA A 566 -8.80 0.99 2.79
N GLU A 567 -9.38 1.69 3.76
CA GLU A 567 -10.75 2.21 3.67
C GLU A 567 -10.88 3.33 2.64
N HIS A 568 -9.95 4.29 2.62
CA HIS A 568 -9.93 5.32 1.58
C HIS A 568 -9.77 4.71 0.17
N ARG A 569 -8.93 3.67 0.01
CA ARG A 569 -8.82 2.90 -1.23
C ARG A 569 -10.17 2.32 -1.66
N ASP A 570 -10.87 1.66 -0.74
CA ASP A 570 -12.15 1.03 -1.06
C ASP A 570 -13.27 2.02 -1.37
N VAL A 571 -13.23 3.22 -0.77
CA VAL A 571 -14.13 4.32 -1.15
C VAL A 571 -13.76 4.85 -2.55
N ALA A 572 -12.47 5.07 -2.83
CA ALA A 572 -11.99 5.56 -4.13
C ALA A 572 -12.40 4.65 -5.30
N LYS A 573 -12.45 3.32 -5.08
CA LYS A 573 -12.90 2.35 -6.09
C LYS A 573 -14.34 2.57 -6.58
N GLN A 574 -15.18 3.25 -5.81
CA GLN A 574 -16.64 3.30 -6.02
C GLN A 574 -17.17 4.72 -6.11
N ILE A 575 -16.43 5.71 -5.58
CA ILE A 575 -16.93 7.08 -5.39
C ILE A 575 -17.41 7.72 -6.68
N LEU A 576 -16.67 7.61 -7.79
CA LEU A 576 -17.02 8.30 -9.05
C LEU A 576 -18.40 7.89 -9.56
N GLY A 577 -18.70 6.60 -9.59
CA GLY A 577 -20.02 6.10 -10.02
C GLY A 577 -21.15 6.52 -9.08
N CYS A 578 -20.86 6.74 -7.79
CA CYS A 578 -21.82 7.31 -6.85
C CYS A 578 -22.10 8.80 -7.13
N LEU A 579 -21.28 9.53 -7.88
CA LEU A 579 -21.52 10.96 -8.16
C LEU A 579 -22.45 11.18 -9.36
N ILE A 580 -22.45 10.25 -10.32
CA ILE A 580 -23.10 10.43 -11.62
C ILE A 580 -24.60 10.73 -11.47
N GLY A 581 -25.08 11.73 -12.21
CA GLY A 581 -26.48 12.16 -12.23
C GLY A 581 -26.91 13.09 -11.10
N ARG A 582 -26.00 13.46 -10.17
CA ARG A 582 -26.31 14.37 -9.04
C ARG A 582 -25.39 15.58 -8.93
N VAL A 583 -24.13 15.44 -9.31
CA VAL A 583 -23.15 16.54 -9.33
C VAL A 583 -22.98 17.08 -10.75
N ASP A 584 -22.44 18.28 -10.84
CA ASP A 584 -22.07 18.91 -12.12
C ASP A 584 -20.89 18.20 -12.79
N ASP A 585 -20.84 18.23 -14.12
CA ASP A 585 -19.82 17.55 -14.91
C ASP A 585 -18.40 18.04 -14.56
N ALA A 586 -18.22 19.32 -14.21
CA ALA A 586 -16.91 19.82 -13.80
C ALA A 586 -16.43 19.21 -12.47
N VAL A 587 -17.35 18.96 -11.51
CA VAL A 587 -17.02 18.23 -10.27
C VAL A 587 -16.64 16.79 -10.60
N LEU A 588 -17.38 16.16 -11.50
CA LEU A 588 -17.14 14.79 -11.93
C LEU A 588 -15.78 14.65 -12.63
N GLN A 589 -15.45 15.57 -13.54
CA GLN A 589 -14.17 15.64 -14.25
C GLN A 589 -13.00 15.91 -13.29
N ALA A 590 -13.16 16.80 -12.30
CA ALA A 590 -12.16 17.01 -11.27
C ALA A 590 -11.91 15.74 -10.45
N THR A 591 -12.97 15.09 -9.96
CA THR A 591 -12.83 13.81 -9.23
C THR A 591 -12.21 12.74 -10.11
N ARG A 592 -12.59 12.64 -11.39
CA ARG A 592 -12.02 11.70 -12.36
C ARG A 592 -10.53 11.95 -12.56
N GLY A 593 -10.11 13.18 -12.82
CA GLY A 593 -8.69 13.53 -13.00
C GLY A 593 -7.84 13.14 -11.78
N LEU A 594 -8.36 13.36 -10.56
CA LEU A 594 -7.68 12.91 -9.35
C LEU A 594 -7.60 11.38 -9.25
N LEU A 595 -8.69 10.66 -9.51
CA LEU A 595 -8.70 9.20 -9.46
C LEU A 595 -7.79 8.61 -10.55
N ASP A 596 -7.82 9.14 -11.75
CA ASP A 596 -6.93 8.75 -12.85
C ASP A 596 -5.47 8.89 -12.42
N PHE A 597 -5.11 10.02 -11.82
CA PHE A 597 -3.77 10.24 -11.29
C PHE A 597 -3.41 9.19 -10.22
N VAL A 598 -4.33 8.91 -9.29
CA VAL A 598 -4.13 7.91 -8.22
C VAL A 598 -3.86 6.52 -8.78
N TYR A 599 -4.62 6.10 -9.79
CA TYR A 599 -4.45 4.77 -10.40
C TYR A 599 -3.20 4.70 -11.28
N LEU A 600 -2.93 5.73 -12.08
CA LEU A 600 -1.72 5.82 -12.91
C LEU A 600 -0.45 5.84 -12.04
N ALA A 601 -0.42 6.59 -10.94
CA ALA A 601 0.73 6.67 -10.05
C ALA A 601 1.09 5.31 -9.41
N GLN A 602 0.17 4.34 -9.39
CA GLN A 602 0.37 3.01 -8.82
C GLN A 602 0.73 1.94 -9.88
N TYR A 603 0.92 2.35 -11.15
CA TYR A 603 1.39 1.43 -12.17
C TYR A 603 2.72 0.81 -11.76
N LYS A 604 2.92 -0.45 -12.17
CA LYS A 604 4.10 -1.27 -11.91
C LYS A 604 5.19 -1.07 -12.95
N SER A 605 4.84 -0.52 -14.10
CA SER A 605 5.75 -0.08 -15.14
C SER A 605 5.19 1.18 -15.80
N HIS A 606 6.06 2.07 -16.25
CA HIS A 606 5.69 3.29 -16.96
C HIS A 606 6.48 3.43 -18.26
N SER A 607 5.78 3.62 -19.37
CA SER A 607 6.33 4.15 -20.62
C SER A 607 6.29 5.68 -20.66
N SER A 608 6.94 6.31 -21.64
CA SER A 608 6.83 7.76 -21.89
C SER A 608 5.37 8.18 -22.05
N GLU A 609 4.58 7.37 -22.77
CA GLU A 609 3.15 7.60 -22.97
C GLU A 609 2.35 7.54 -21.67
N THR A 610 2.55 6.51 -20.83
CA THR A 610 1.81 6.43 -19.56
C THR A 610 2.21 7.54 -18.56
N LEU A 611 3.44 8.06 -18.65
CA LEU A 611 3.86 9.25 -17.90
C LEU A 611 3.16 10.51 -18.41
N GLN A 612 2.91 10.60 -19.72
CA GLN A 612 2.10 11.66 -20.29
C GLN A 612 0.65 11.58 -19.77
N TYR A 613 0.05 10.39 -19.72
CA TYR A 613 -1.28 10.21 -19.10
C TYR A 613 -1.32 10.62 -17.64
N LEU A 614 -0.26 10.34 -16.86
CA LEU A 614 -0.17 10.78 -15.46
C LEU A 614 -0.18 12.31 -15.37
N LYS A 615 0.54 12.99 -16.27
CA LYS A 615 0.57 14.45 -16.36
C LYS A 615 -0.77 15.03 -16.80
N ASP A 616 -1.42 14.41 -17.78
CA ASP A 616 -2.72 14.84 -18.30
C ASP A 616 -3.82 14.68 -17.25
N ALA A 617 -3.80 13.58 -16.47
CA ALA A 617 -4.73 13.38 -15.36
C ALA A 617 -4.60 14.48 -14.29
N LEU A 618 -3.37 14.91 -13.98
CA LEU A 618 -3.14 16.03 -13.07
C LEU A 618 -3.66 17.35 -13.65
N ALA A 619 -3.45 17.59 -14.95
CA ALA A 619 -3.99 18.77 -15.63
C ALA A 619 -5.53 18.81 -15.56
N VAL A 620 -6.21 17.71 -15.89
CA VAL A 620 -7.67 17.59 -15.80
C VAL A 620 -8.19 17.91 -14.39
N PHE A 621 -7.49 17.45 -13.34
CA PHE A 621 -7.84 17.83 -11.97
C PHE A 621 -7.70 19.35 -11.74
N HIS A 622 -6.55 19.93 -12.11
CA HIS A 622 -6.29 21.36 -11.88
C HIS A 622 -7.22 22.28 -12.68
N ASP A 623 -7.58 21.90 -13.90
CA ASP A 623 -8.48 22.67 -14.76
C ASP A 623 -9.92 22.71 -14.22
N ASN A 624 -10.31 21.70 -13.42
CA ASN A 624 -11.70 21.53 -12.96
C ASN A 624 -11.90 21.69 -11.44
N LYS A 625 -10.84 21.66 -10.62
CA LYS A 625 -10.96 21.63 -9.14
C LYS A 625 -11.71 22.82 -8.54
N GLU A 626 -11.76 23.96 -9.21
CA GLU A 626 -12.53 25.14 -8.74
C GLU A 626 -14.04 24.86 -8.72
N ALA A 627 -14.51 23.82 -9.41
CA ALA A 627 -15.88 23.33 -9.28
C ALA A 627 -16.21 22.91 -7.84
N PHE A 628 -15.26 22.37 -7.06
CA PHE A 628 -15.51 22.06 -5.65
C PHE A 628 -15.84 23.31 -4.83
N ASN A 629 -15.24 24.46 -5.14
CA ASN A 629 -15.57 25.73 -4.49
C ASN A 629 -16.94 26.22 -4.94
N ARG A 630 -17.18 26.25 -6.26
CA ARG A 630 -18.43 26.73 -6.87
C ARG A 630 -19.68 26.01 -6.34
N PHE A 631 -19.58 24.70 -6.09
CA PHE A 631 -20.70 23.88 -5.64
C PHE A 631 -20.74 23.67 -4.12
N GLY A 632 -20.00 24.48 -3.34
CA GLY A 632 -20.08 24.47 -1.87
C GLY A 632 -19.39 23.28 -1.20
N GLY A 633 -18.48 22.59 -1.91
CA GLY A 633 -17.61 21.56 -1.35
C GLY A 633 -16.53 22.13 -0.43
N ARG A 634 -16.31 23.45 -0.47
CA ARG A 634 -15.40 24.20 0.40
C ARG A 634 -16.03 25.55 0.75
N PRO A 635 -15.78 26.12 1.94
CA PRO A 635 -16.28 27.44 2.31
C PRO A 635 -15.66 28.52 1.42
N GLU A 636 -16.43 29.56 1.06
CA GLU A 636 -15.95 30.72 0.28
C GLU A 636 -14.82 31.49 0.99
N SER A 637 -14.77 31.45 2.33
CA SER A 637 -13.71 31.99 3.17
C SER A 637 -12.57 31.00 3.45
N GLY A 638 -12.62 29.79 2.89
CA GLY A 638 -11.60 28.77 3.09
C GLY A 638 -10.28 29.15 2.41
N PRO A 639 -9.14 28.63 2.90
CA PRO A 639 -7.88 28.80 2.18
C PRO A 639 -8.03 28.21 0.78
N ASN A 640 -7.30 28.77 -0.21
CA ASN A 640 -7.20 28.23 -1.57
C ASN A 640 -6.75 26.75 -1.54
N PHE A 641 -6.59 26.10 -2.69
CA PHE A 641 -5.94 24.78 -2.79
C PHE A 641 -4.43 24.80 -2.41
N ASN A 642 -4.03 25.62 -1.43
CA ASN A 642 -2.68 25.92 -1.01
C ASN A 642 -2.24 25.00 0.13
N TYR A 643 -2.10 23.71 -0.15
CA TYR A 643 -1.59 22.75 0.82
C TYR A 643 -0.57 21.79 0.22
N PRO A 644 0.44 21.35 1.00
CA PRO A 644 1.59 20.61 0.49
C PRO A 644 1.22 19.32 -0.24
N LYS A 645 0.16 18.64 0.20
CA LYS A 645 -0.26 17.37 -0.40
C LYS A 645 -0.70 17.52 -1.86
N LEU A 646 -1.35 18.63 -2.24
CA LEU A 646 -1.67 18.89 -3.64
C LEU A 646 -0.41 19.20 -4.45
N HIS A 647 0.42 20.12 -3.95
CA HIS A 647 1.67 20.48 -4.61
C HIS A 647 2.60 19.27 -4.82
N ALA A 648 2.57 18.29 -3.91
CA ALA A 648 3.37 17.08 -4.02
C ALA A 648 3.09 16.24 -5.29
N LEU A 649 1.89 16.34 -5.88
CA LEU A 649 1.53 15.60 -7.09
C LEU A 649 2.43 15.99 -8.29
N GLN A 650 2.96 17.22 -8.30
CA GLN A 650 3.90 17.72 -9.31
C GLN A 650 5.21 16.92 -9.35
N HIS A 651 5.58 16.28 -8.24
CA HIS A 651 6.88 15.60 -8.07
C HIS A 651 6.83 14.11 -8.44
N TYR A 652 5.66 13.54 -8.75
CA TYR A 652 5.52 12.12 -9.07
C TYR A 652 6.27 11.73 -10.35
N LEU A 653 6.05 12.48 -11.44
CA LEU A 653 6.66 12.17 -12.73
C LEU A 653 8.19 12.14 -12.64
N GLU A 654 8.80 13.17 -12.05
CA GLU A 654 10.27 13.22 -11.93
C GLU A 654 10.83 12.12 -11.03
N CYS A 655 10.09 11.71 -10.00
CA CYS A 655 10.53 10.62 -9.12
C CYS A 655 10.39 9.27 -9.80
N ILE A 656 9.35 9.06 -10.62
CA ILE A 656 9.21 7.84 -11.42
C ILE A 656 10.36 7.72 -12.41
N GLU A 657 10.70 8.81 -13.12
CA GLU A 657 11.84 8.82 -14.03
C GLU A 657 13.18 8.62 -13.29
N ALA A 658 13.32 9.14 -12.07
CA ALA A 658 14.56 9.03 -11.30
C ALA A 658 14.76 7.65 -10.68
N TYR A 659 13.71 7.07 -10.09
CA TYR A 659 13.79 5.94 -9.17
C TYR A 659 12.93 4.72 -9.58
N GLY A 660 12.26 4.77 -10.74
CA GLY A 660 11.28 3.76 -11.14
C GLY A 660 9.93 3.98 -10.47
N THR A 661 9.00 3.03 -10.60
CA THR A 661 7.62 3.21 -10.14
C THR A 661 7.50 3.42 -8.62
N THR A 662 6.38 4.01 -8.17
CA THR A 662 6.19 4.47 -6.78
C THR A 662 6.26 3.38 -5.71
N ASP A 663 6.01 2.13 -6.08
CA ASP A 663 6.11 0.99 -5.19
C ASP A 663 7.55 0.56 -4.88
N ASN A 664 8.56 1.20 -5.49
CA ASN A 664 9.95 1.12 -5.03
C ASN A 664 10.17 1.83 -3.69
N TYR A 665 9.32 2.80 -3.33
CA TYR A 665 9.58 3.75 -2.24
C TYR A 665 8.31 4.22 -1.50
N ASN A 666 7.26 3.41 -1.47
CA ASN A 666 6.03 3.71 -0.72
C ASN A 666 6.19 3.34 0.78
N THR A 667 5.69 4.19 1.69
CA THR A 667 5.78 4.00 3.15
C THR A 667 4.95 2.83 3.67
N GLU A 668 3.98 2.33 2.89
CA GLU A 668 3.18 1.15 3.25
C GLU A 668 4.04 -0.06 3.64
N THR A 669 5.21 -0.22 3.00
CA THR A 669 6.12 -1.32 3.31
C THR A 669 6.68 -1.18 4.72
N THR A 670 7.15 0.01 5.10
CA THR A 670 7.80 0.25 6.40
C THR A 670 6.77 0.35 7.53
N GLU A 671 5.57 0.86 7.28
CA GLU A 671 4.45 0.78 8.23
C GLU A 671 4.08 -0.66 8.59
N ARG A 672 4.13 -1.58 7.62
CA ARG A 672 3.89 -3.02 7.90
C ARG A 672 4.97 -3.59 8.82
N LEU A 673 6.21 -3.10 8.74
CA LEU A 673 7.32 -3.51 9.61
C LEU A 673 7.10 -3.09 11.07
N HIS A 674 6.32 -2.04 11.33
CA HIS A 674 5.96 -1.64 12.71
C HIS A 674 5.25 -2.75 13.48
N ILE A 675 4.54 -3.65 12.80
CA ILE A 675 3.91 -4.80 13.46
C ILE A 675 4.99 -5.65 14.12
N ASN A 676 5.94 -6.16 13.34
CA ASN A 676 6.91 -7.14 13.83
C ASN A 676 8.00 -6.48 14.68
N PHE A 677 8.58 -5.37 14.19
CA PHE A 677 9.76 -4.77 14.82
C PHE A 677 9.42 -3.89 16.01
N VAL A 678 8.20 -3.38 16.10
CA VAL A 678 7.83 -2.40 17.14
C VAL A 678 6.72 -2.93 18.05
N LYS A 679 5.55 -3.27 17.51
CA LYS A 679 4.37 -3.67 18.29
C LYS A 679 4.53 -5.06 18.92
N THR A 680 4.84 -6.08 18.13
CA THR A 680 5.10 -7.45 18.61
C THR A 680 6.32 -7.49 19.53
N ALA A 681 7.41 -6.80 19.18
CA ALA A 681 8.57 -6.70 20.07
C ALA A 681 8.20 -6.05 21.42
N PHE A 682 7.40 -4.98 21.40
CA PHE A 682 6.93 -4.33 22.62
C PHE A 682 6.02 -5.23 23.44
N GLU A 683 5.12 -6.01 22.82
CA GLU A 683 4.27 -7.05 23.44
C GLU A 683 5.06 -8.03 24.30
N HIS A 684 6.27 -8.39 23.88
CA HIS A 684 7.18 -9.30 24.58
C HIS A 684 8.00 -8.65 25.70
N THR A 685 7.74 -7.38 26.07
CA THR A 685 8.44 -6.68 27.15
C THR A 685 7.59 -6.54 28.41
N ASN A 686 8.25 -6.24 29.54
CA ASN A 686 7.59 -5.86 30.78
C ASN A 686 7.03 -4.41 30.78
N LYS A 687 7.10 -3.71 29.64
CA LYS A 687 6.59 -2.33 29.43
C LYS A 687 7.33 -1.24 30.20
N LYS A 688 8.46 -1.54 30.86
CA LYS A 688 9.34 -0.58 31.55
C LYS A 688 10.71 -0.60 30.90
N HIS A 689 11.29 0.55 30.57
CA HIS A 689 12.57 0.61 29.83
C HIS A 689 12.59 -0.38 28.65
N PHE A 690 11.52 -0.32 27.85
CA PHE A 690 11.13 -1.40 26.95
C PHE A 690 12.02 -1.52 25.72
N ILE A 691 12.72 -0.46 25.29
CA ILE A 691 13.56 -0.49 24.09
C ILE A 691 14.70 -1.52 24.22
N ASP A 692 15.38 -1.56 25.37
CA ASP A 692 16.44 -2.56 25.63
C ASP A 692 15.92 -3.99 25.50
N GLN A 693 14.73 -4.24 26.07
CA GLN A 693 14.08 -5.55 26.00
C GLN A 693 13.63 -5.90 24.59
N MET A 694 13.12 -4.92 23.83
CA MET A 694 12.75 -5.09 22.42
C MET A 694 13.98 -5.48 21.60
N ILE A 695 15.11 -4.78 21.77
CA ILE A 695 16.35 -5.06 21.06
C ILE A 695 16.84 -6.49 21.34
N ILE A 696 16.86 -6.92 22.61
CA ILE A 696 17.26 -8.28 22.99
C ILE A 696 16.35 -9.32 22.35
N TRP A 697 15.03 -9.08 22.33
CA TRP A 697 14.09 -10.00 21.70
C TRP A 697 14.29 -10.07 20.18
N LEU A 698 14.46 -8.91 19.52
CA LEU A 698 14.70 -8.82 18.09
C LEU A 698 16.01 -9.50 17.68
N ASP A 699 17.09 -9.26 18.41
CA ASP A 699 18.40 -9.88 18.15
C ASP A 699 18.31 -11.41 18.21
N ARG A 700 17.53 -11.97 19.15
CA ARG A 700 17.27 -13.42 19.20
C ARG A 700 16.45 -13.92 18.02
N MET A 701 15.40 -13.20 17.62
CA MET A 701 14.60 -13.58 16.44
C MET A 701 15.43 -13.57 15.17
N GLU A 702 16.32 -12.59 15.01
CA GLU A 702 17.23 -12.51 13.87
C GLU A 702 18.28 -13.62 13.88
N ARG A 703 18.87 -13.93 15.05
CA ARG A 703 19.80 -15.08 15.19
C ARG A 703 19.13 -16.39 14.84
N ILE A 704 17.88 -16.56 15.25
CA ILE A 704 17.10 -17.74 14.90
C ILE A 704 16.94 -17.84 13.38
N GLN A 705 16.50 -16.75 12.74
CA GLN A 705 16.29 -16.74 11.29
C GLN A 705 17.60 -16.98 10.52
N LEU A 706 18.71 -16.38 10.94
CA LEU A 706 20.01 -16.57 10.30
C LEU A 706 20.51 -18.01 10.37
N PHE A 707 20.35 -18.64 11.54
CA PHE A 707 20.75 -20.02 11.73
C PHE A 707 19.84 -20.99 10.96
N ASP A 708 18.54 -20.67 10.87
CA ASP A 708 17.60 -21.43 10.05
C ASP A 708 17.93 -21.34 8.56
N ASP A 709 18.23 -20.13 8.07
CA ASP A 709 18.67 -19.91 6.70
C ASP A 709 19.98 -20.69 6.42
N TYR A 710 20.95 -20.62 7.33
CA TYR A 710 22.22 -21.34 7.19
C TYR A 710 22.05 -22.86 7.15
N THR A 711 21.34 -23.44 8.12
CA THR A 711 21.12 -24.89 8.21
C THR A 711 20.34 -25.39 7.00
N THR A 712 19.28 -24.69 6.60
CA THR A 712 18.52 -25.00 5.38
C THR A 712 19.42 -24.98 4.15
N PHE A 713 20.24 -23.93 3.98
CA PHE A 713 21.16 -23.82 2.84
C PHE A 713 22.19 -24.95 2.81
N LYS A 714 22.69 -25.39 3.97
CA LYS A 714 23.62 -26.52 4.07
C LYS A 714 22.97 -27.84 3.68
N GLU A 715 21.72 -28.07 4.10
CA GLU A 715 20.99 -29.31 3.81
C GLU A 715 20.56 -29.42 2.34
N SER A 716 20.12 -28.32 1.73
CA SER A 716 19.51 -28.34 0.39
C SER A 716 20.41 -27.78 -0.72
N GLY A 717 21.53 -27.13 -0.37
CA GLY A 717 22.36 -26.33 -1.28
C GLY A 717 21.72 -25.02 -1.77
N ALA A 718 20.49 -24.71 -1.35
CA ALA A 718 19.75 -23.53 -1.76
C ALA A 718 18.63 -23.18 -0.77
N LEU A 719 18.53 -21.91 -0.39
CA LEU A 719 17.35 -21.42 0.33
C LEU A 719 16.11 -21.57 -0.54
N GLU A 720 14.98 -22.02 0.05
CA GLU A 720 13.70 -22.07 -0.66
C GLU A 720 13.48 -20.73 -1.37
N LYS A 721 13.32 -20.82 -2.69
CA LYS A 721 13.13 -19.63 -3.52
C LYS A 721 11.87 -18.94 -3.00
N PRO A 722 11.88 -17.63 -2.70
CA PRO A 722 10.62 -16.91 -2.79
C PRO A 722 10.11 -17.23 -4.20
N PRO A 723 8.90 -17.81 -4.36
CA PRO A 723 8.41 -18.12 -5.69
C PRO A 723 8.49 -16.81 -6.46
N ARG A 724 9.33 -16.81 -7.50
CA ARG A 724 9.19 -15.87 -8.60
C ARG A 724 8.03 -16.46 -9.38
N PRO A 725 6.82 -15.89 -9.29
CA PRO A 725 5.81 -16.26 -10.25
C PRO A 725 6.25 -15.60 -11.54
N THR A 726 7.09 -16.25 -12.32
CA THR A 726 7.36 -15.83 -13.70
C THR A 726 7.56 -17.07 -14.53
N THR A 727 6.57 -17.38 -15.36
CA THR A 727 6.64 -17.22 -16.82
C THR A 727 5.32 -17.77 -17.34
N ARG A 728 4.38 -16.86 -17.66
CA ARG A 728 3.04 -17.12 -18.22
C ARG A 728 2.30 -18.31 -17.59
N ILE A 729 1.75 -18.13 -16.38
CA ILE A 729 0.54 -18.88 -16.04
C ILE A 729 -0.51 -18.40 -17.05
N PHE A 730 -0.84 -19.21 -18.05
CA PHE A 730 -2.02 -18.94 -18.86
C PHE A 730 -3.20 -18.77 -17.93
N ARG A 731 -4.11 -17.83 -18.25
CA ARG A 731 -5.27 -17.57 -17.41
C ARG A 731 -5.84 -18.90 -16.93
N SER A 732 -5.90 -19.06 -15.61
CA SER A 732 -6.37 -20.30 -15.01
C SER A 732 -7.67 -20.07 -14.26
N GLN A 733 -8.48 -21.12 -14.24
CA GLN A 733 -9.75 -21.15 -13.55
C GLN A 733 -9.70 -22.27 -12.52
N ARG A 734 -10.06 -21.95 -11.28
CA ARG A 734 -10.10 -22.92 -10.19
C ARG A 734 -11.50 -23.00 -9.61
N LEU A 735 -12.06 -24.19 -9.65
CA LEU A 735 -13.32 -24.56 -9.02
C LEU A 735 -13.06 -25.32 -7.71
N ALA A 736 -14.07 -25.44 -6.86
CA ALA A 736 -13.96 -26.28 -5.67
C ALA A 736 -13.88 -27.76 -6.07
N LEU A 737 -13.11 -28.56 -5.32
CA LEU A 737 -12.88 -29.98 -5.58
C LEU A 737 -14.18 -30.80 -5.66
N HIS A 738 -15.17 -30.47 -4.83
CA HIS A 738 -16.43 -31.22 -4.74
C HIS A 738 -17.60 -30.34 -5.20
N PRO A 739 -18.16 -30.57 -6.41
CA PRO A 739 -19.40 -29.92 -6.85
C PRO A 739 -20.62 -30.44 -6.08
N ALA A 740 -21.72 -29.67 -6.12
CA ALA A 740 -23.03 -30.17 -5.74
C ALA A 740 -23.72 -30.77 -6.96
N GLU A 741 -24.16 -32.02 -6.88
CA GLU A 741 -24.97 -32.62 -7.94
C GLU A 741 -26.44 -32.20 -7.77
N LEU A 742 -26.97 -31.47 -8.75
CA LEU A 742 -28.32 -30.90 -8.70
C LEU A 742 -29.12 -31.27 -9.95
N THR A 743 -30.42 -31.50 -9.78
CA THR A 743 -31.31 -31.79 -10.92
C THR A 743 -31.56 -30.55 -11.75
N THR A 744 -31.73 -30.71 -13.07
CA THR A 744 -31.98 -29.57 -13.98
C THR A 744 -33.25 -28.80 -13.63
N THR A 745 -34.25 -29.48 -13.07
CA THR A 745 -35.52 -28.86 -12.62
C THR A 745 -35.30 -27.99 -11.37
N PHE A 746 -34.50 -28.46 -10.41
CA PHE A 746 -34.13 -27.66 -9.24
C PHE A 746 -33.30 -26.44 -9.66
N ILE A 747 -32.33 -26.62 -10.55
CA ILE A 747 -31.48 -25.54 -11.07
C ILE A 747 -32.34 -24.45 -11.72
N ALA A 748 -33.22 -24.82 -12.65
CA ALA A 748 -34.10 -23.88 -13.35
C ALA A 748 -34.94 -23.04 -12.37
N LYS A 749 -35.48 -23.68 -11.33
CA LYS A 749 -36.29 -23.01 -10.30
C LYS A 749 -35.44 -22.11 -9.39
N ALA A 750 -34.35 -22.65 -8.83
CA ALA A 750 -33.53 -21.97 -7.83
C ALA A 750 -32.80 -20.76 -8.41
N HIS A 751 -32.26 -20.88 -9.63
CA HIS A 751 -31.52 -19.82 -10.30
C HIS A 751 -32.40 -18.85 -11.09
N GLN A 752 -33.71 -19.15 -11.19
CA GLN A 752 -34.71 -18.42 -11.98
C GLN A 752 -34.34 -18.39 -13.47
N ILE A 753 -34.06 -19.56 -14.02
CA ILE A 753 -33.67 -19.77 -15.42
C ILE A 753 -34.79 -20.52 -16.15
N PRO A 754 -35.75 -19.83 -16.76
CA PRO A 754 -36.81 -20.48 -17.54
C PRO A 754 -36.20 -21.17 -18.77
N ASP A 755 -36.83 -22.25 -19.22
CA ASP A 755 -36.44 -23.02 -20.41
C ASP A 755 -35.00 -23.59 -20.41
N PHE A 756 -34.37 -23.69 -19.22
CA PHE A 756 -33.00 -24.18 -19.07
C PHE A 756 -32.78 -25.54 -19.76
N GLN A 757 -33.73 -26.49 -19.62
CA GLN A 757 -33.63 -27.81 -20.24
C GLN A 757 -33.65 -27.75 -21.79
N ALA A 758 -34.47 -26.86 -22.36
CA ALA A 758 -34.55 -26.67 -23.81
C ALA A 758 -33.25 -26.04 -24.35
N GLN A 759 -32.69 -25.07 -23.61
CA GLN A 759 -31.41 -24.46 -23.96
C GLN A 759 -30.24 -25.44 -23.84
N LEU A 760 -30.24 -26.27 -22.80
CA LEU A 760 -29.26 -27.34 -22.62
C LEU A 760 -29.31 -28.32 -23.79
N LYS A 761 -30.51 -28.74 -24.20
CA LYS A 761 -30.70 -29.59 -25.38
C LYS A 761 -30.15 -28.93 -26.66
N SER A 762 -30.49 -27.66 -26.88
CA SER A 762 -30.01 -26.89 -28.04
C SER A 762 -28.49 -26.77 -28.07
N TYR A 763 -27.85 -26.52 -26.93
CA TYR A 763 -26.40 -26.42 -26.80
C TYR A 763 -25.70 -27.74 -27.18
N PHE A 764 -26.16 -28.87 -26.66
CA PHE A 764 -25.59 -30.18 -27.01
C PHE A 764 -25.81 -30.56 -28.49
N THR A 765 -26.96 -30.20 -29.07
CA THR A 765 -27.19 -30.39 -30.51
C THR A 765 -26.17 -29.61 -31.35
N LYS A 766 -25.92 -28.33 -31.02
CA LYS A 766 -24.94 -27.50 -31.72
C LYS A 766 -23.51 -28.04 -31.62
N LEU A 767 -23.12 -28.52 -30.43
CA LEU A 767 -21.81 -29.15 -30.24
C LEU A 767 -21.63 -30.35 -31.16
N GLN A 768 -22.66 -31.20 -31.30
CA GLN A 768 -22.62 -32.37 -32.18
C GLN A 768 -22.55 -31.99 -33.67
N GLU A 769 -23.21 -30.90 -34.07
CA GLU A 769 -23.17 -30.39 -35.45
C GLU A 769 -21.79 -29.84 -35.83
N ALA A 770 -21.09 -29.19 -34.90
CA ALA A 770 -19.78 -28.59 -35.11
C ALA A 770 -18.65 -29.63 -35.34
N GLU A 771 -18.83 -30.87 -34.87
CA GLU A 771 -17.82 -31.93 -34.97
C GLU A 771 -17.94 -32.79 -36.24
N ARG A 772 -18.88 -32.49 -37.14
CA ARG A 772 -18.98 -33.22 -38.41
C ARG A 772 -17.81 -32.86 -39.33
N PRO A 773 -17.13 -33.85 -39.94
CA PRO A 773 -16.14 -33.56 -40.98
C PRO A 773 -16.82 -32.84 -42.16
N PRO A 774 -16.12 -31.92 -42.85
CA PRO A 774 -16.66 -31.27 -44.03
C PRO A 774 -17.00 -32.33 -45.08
N LEU A 775 -18.27 -32.39 -45.50
CA LEU A 775 -18.74 -33.33 -46.51
C LEU A 775 -18.27 -32.88 -47.91
N PRO A 776 -17.94 -33.81 -48.83
CA PRO A 776 -17.67 -33.47 -50.22
C PRO A 776 -18.90 -32.84 -50.88
N SER A 777 -18.65 -31.90 -51.81
CA SER A 777 -19.58 -30.95 -52.43
C SER A 777 -20.83 -31.55 -53.11
N SER A 778 -20.92 -32.88 -53.23
CA SER A 778 -21.99 -33.61 -53.91
C SER A 778 -23.05 -34.22 -52.99
N THR A 779 -23.00 -33.96 -51.68
CA THR A 779 -23.94 -34.57 -50.71
C THR A 779 -24.89 -33.51 -50.13
N THR A 780 -26.19 -33.62 -50.43
CA THR A 780 -27.23 -32.78 -49.82
C THR A 780 -27.42 -33.11 -48.35
N ARG A 781 -27.47 -32.07 -47.51
CA ARG A 781 -27.40 -32.08 -46.02
C ARG A 781 -28.55 -32.83 -45.31
N GLU A 782 -29.50 -33.42 -46.03
CA GLU A 782 -30.85 -33.72 -45.55
C GLU A 782 -31.13 -35.18 -45.10
N THR A 783 -30.23 -36.14 -45.24
CA THR A 783 -30.63 -37.57 -45.16
C THR A 783 -30.02 -38.43 -44.05
N LEU A 784 -29.36 -37.87 -43.03
CA LEU A 784 -28.96 -38.65 -41.84
C LEU A 784 -29.58 -38.06 -40.55
N PRO A 785 -30.55 -38.75 -39.91
CA PRO A 785 -31.13 -38.30 -38.65
C PRO A 785 -30.06 -38.23 -37.56
N ILE A 786 -29.96 -37.08 -36.88
CA ILE A 786 -29.09 -36.91 -35.71
C ILE A 786 -29.67 -37.77 -34.59
N PRO A 787 -28.92 -38.76 -34.06
CA PRO A 787 -29.35 -39.48 -32.87
C PRO A 787 -29.48 -38.50 -31.69
N SER A 788 -30.67 -38.39 -31.09
CA SER A 788 -30.85 -37.45 -29.98
C SER A 788 -30.07 -37.91 -28.75
N ILE A 789 -29.08 -37.14 -28.33
CA ILE A 789 -28.37 -37.37 -27.07
C ILE A 789 -29.36 -37.13 -25.91
N PRO A 790 -29.42 -38.01 -24.90
CA PRO A 790 -30.17 -37.75 -23.68
C PRO A 790 -29.57 -36.53 -22.96
N THR A 791 -30.35 -35.48 -22.75
CA THR A 791 -29.92 -34.36 -21.89
C THR A 791 -29.75 -34.85 -20.45
N PRO A 792 -28.64 -34.48 -19.76
CA PRO A 792 -28.42 -34.87 -18.37
C PRO A 792 -29.59 -34.48 -17.46
N ALA A 793 -30.03 -35.40 -16.59
CA ALA A 793 -31.05 -35.11 -15.58
C ALA A 793 -30.50 -34.35 -14.37
N SER A 794 -29.21 -34.56 -14.08
CA SER A 794 -28.43 -33.88 -13.04
C SER A 794 -27.15 -33.27 -13.63
N LEU A 795 -26.64 -32.24 -12.96
CA LEU A 795 -25.42 -31.52 -13.32
C LEU A 795 -24.56 -31.30 -12.08
N ASN A 796 -23.25 -31.29 -12.26
CA ASN A 796 -22.30 -30.83 -11.25
C ASN A 796 -22.34 -29.30 -11.21
N VAL A 797 -22.68 -28.70 -10.07
CA VAL A 797 -22.87 -27.26 -9.92
C VAL A 797 -21.90 -26.68 -8.89
N TRP A 798 -21.32 -25.52 -9.23
CA TRP A 798 -20.49 -24.72 -8.34
C TRP A 798 -21.10 -23.35 -8.07
N GLN A 799 -20.86 -22.82 -6.86
CA GLN A 799 -21.34 -21.49 -6.47
C GLN A 799 -20.34 -20.37 -6.79
N ARG A 800 -19.08 -20.70 -7.06
CA ARG A 800 -18.01 -19.74 -7.33
C ARG A 800 -16.92 -20.32 -8.21
N VAL A 801 -16.26 -19.46 -8.96
CA VAL A 801 -15.05 -19.75 -9.73
C VAL A 801 -13.99 -18.70 -9.42
N LYS A 802 -12.73 -19.13 -9.26
CA LYS A 802 -11.58 -18.24 -9.10
C LYS A 802 -10.85 -18.13 -10.43
N PHE A 803 -10.66 -16.92 -10.92
CA PHE A 803 -9.80 -16.60 -12.07
C PHE A 803 -8.43 -16.15 -11.56
N THR A 804 -7.39 -16.51 -12.28
CA THR A 804 -6.05 -15.97 -12.09
C THR A 804 -5.54 -15.49 -13.44
N THR A 805 -5.33 -14.18 -13.55
CA THR A 805 -4.90 -13.51 -14.78
C THR A 805 -3.51 -12.91 -14.54
N PRO A 806 -2.54 -13.16 -15.43
CA PRO A 806 -1.23 -12.53 -15.34
C PRO A 806 -1.30 -11.03 -15.19
N ASN A 807 -0.35 -10.46 -14.44
CA ASN A 807 -0.18 -9.01 -14.42
C ASN A 807 0.33 -8.55 -15.80
N PRO A 808 -0.36 -7.63 -16.49
CA PRO A 808 0.01 -7.29 -17.85
C PRO A 808 1.22 -6.34 -17.92
N GLN A 809 1.61 -5.69 -16.81
CA GLN A 809 2.67 -4.69 -16.81
C GLN A 809 4.06 -5.24 -16.50
N LEU A 810 4.15 -6.27 -15.66
CA LEU A 810 5.41 -6.88 -15.25
C LEU A 810 5.17 -8.35 -14.91
N ASP A 811 5.97 -9.24 -15.50
CA ASP A 811 5.95 -10.65 -15.18
C ASP A 811 6.23 -10.90 -13.69
N SER A 812 7.16 -10.15 -13.09
CA SER A 812 7.52 -10.31 -11.68
C SER A 812 6.42 -9.89 -10.70
N ALA A 813 5.40 -9.15 -11.16
CA ALA A 813 4.31 -8.69 -10.32
C ALA A 813 3.31 -9.81 -10.04
N ILE A 814 2.60 -9.70 -8.91
CA ILE A 814 1.61 -10.69 -8.50
C ILE A 814 0.43 -10.69 -9.50
N ASP A 815 0.06 -11.89 -9.96
CA ASP A 815 -1.12 -12.12 -10.78
C ASP A 815 -2.40 -11.58 -10.14
N PHE A 816 -3.30 -11.08 -10.98
CA PHE A 816 -4.63 -10.69 -10.54
C PHE A 816 -5.47 -11.92 -10.24
N VAL A 817 -5.94 -11.99 -9.00
CA VAL A 817 -6.92 -12.99 -8.57
C VAL A 817 -8.28 -12.34 -8.53
N ASP A 818 -9.24 -13.02 -9.16
CA ASP A 818 -10.63 -12.59 -9.18
C ASP A 818 -11.56 -13.77 -8.86
N VAL A 819 -12.74 -13.50 -8.30
CA VAL A 819 -13.71 -14.53 -7.92
C VAL A 819 -15.10 -14.11 -8.36
N ALA A 820 -15.70 -14.85 -9.30
CA ALA A 820 -17.11 -14.71 -9.64
C ALA A 820 -17.96 -15.65 -8.80
N ILE A 821 -19.12 -15.16 -8.36
CA ILE A 821 -20.12 -15.92 -7.62
C ILE A 821 -21.41 -16.04 -8.43
N ALA A 822 -21.95 -17.27 -8.46
CA ALA A 822 -23.23 -17.62 -9.07
C ALA A 822 -24.02 -18.49 -8.08
N ARG A 823 -24.65 -17.83 -7.11
CA ARG A 823 -25.33 -18.49 -6.00
C ARG A 823 -26.80 -18.04 -5.94
N PRO A 824 -27.76 -18.98 -5.98
CA PRO A 824 -29.16 -18.65 -5.78
C PRO A 824 -29.41 -18.28 -4.32
N ARG A 825 -30.58 -17.74 -4.04
CA ARG A 825 -31.03 -17.64 -2.64
C ARG A 825 -31.20 -19.07 -2.12
N GLY A 826 -30.87 -19.29 -0.84
CA GLY A 826 -31.03 -20.59 -0.18
C GLY A 826 -32.50 -20.99 -0.05
N ASN A 827 -33.00 -21.15 1.17
CA ASN A 827 -34.44 -21.35 1.36
C ASN A 827 -35.19 -20.05 0.95
N PRO A 828 -36.12 -20.09 -0.03
CA PRO A 828 -36.89 -18.91 -0.44
C PRO A 828 -37.71 -18.29 0.71
N ASN A 829 -38.03 -19.10 1.72
CA ASN A 829 -38.83 -18.71 2.89
C ASN A 829 -37.98 -18.31 4.10
N ASP A 830 -36.64 -18.35 3.98
CA ASP A 830 -35.73 -17.90 5.02
C ASP A 830 -35.25 -16.48 4.69
N ASP A 831 -35.82 -15.50 5.38
CA ASP A 831 -35.42 -14.10 5.27
C ASP A 831 -34.08 -13.79 5.94
N ASN A 832 -33.54 -14.71 6.74
CA ASN A 832 -32.23 -14.59 7.37
C ASN A 832 -31.12 -15.28 6.58
N GLY A 833 -31.46 -16.06 5.54
CA GLY A 833 -30.50 -16.70 4.66
C GLY A 833 -29.77 -15.70 3.75
N PRO A 834 -28.55 -16.02 3.28
CA PRO A 834 -27.79 -15.09 2.46
C PRO A 834 -28.50 -14.88 1.11
N PRO A 835 -28.54 -13.64 0.61
CA PRO A 835 -29.26 -13.30 -0.62
C PRO A 835 -28.61 -13.95 -1.85
N ALA A 836 -29.42 -14.04 -2.92
CA ALA A 836 -28.92 -14.47 -4.22
C ALA A 836 -27.81 -13.52 -4.70
N ARG A 837 -26.75 -14.08 -5.27
CA ARG A 837 -25.61 -13.32 -5.79
C ARG A 837 -25.21 -13.86 -7.15
N TYR A 838 -25.27 -12.99 -8.16
CA TYR A 838 -24.89 -13.27 -9.54
C TYR A 838 -23.97 -12.15 -10.00
N ASP A 839 -22.67 -12.43 -10.04
CA ASP A 839 -21.68 -11.41 -10.34
C ASP A 839 -21.62 -11.15 -11.87
N PRO A 840 -21.52 -9.87 -12.29
CA PRO A 840 -21.33 -9.53 -13.70
C PRO A 840 -19.90 -9.86 -14.15
N VAL A 841 -19.78 -10.38 -15.37
CA VAL A 841 -18.55 -10.93 -15.96
C VAL A 841 -18.35 -10.43 -17.39
N LEU A 842 -17.09 -10.23 -17.76
CA LEU A 842 -16.67 -9.92 -19.12
C LEU A 842 -16.29 -11.20 -19.85
N VAL A 843 -16.85 -11.36 -21.05
CA VAL A 843 -16.72 -12.56 -21.88
C VAL A 843 -16.05 -12.16 -23.20
N ARG A 844 -15.07 -12.96 -23.63
CA ARG A 844 -14.46 -12.79 -24.96
C ARG A 844 -15.33 -13.52 -25.98
N ASP A 845 -15.79 -12.79 -26.99
CA ASP A 845 -16.47 -13.38 -28.13
C ASP A 845 -15.43 -13.78 -29.19
N THR A 846 -15.31 -15.07 -29.49
CA THR A 846 -14.41 -15.58 -30.53
C THR A 846 -15.08 -15.69 -31.91
N SER A 847 -16.38 -15.36 -32.00
CA SER A 847 -17.21 -15.59 -33.19
C SER A 847 -17.58 -14.33 -33.97
N VAL A 848 -17.21 -13.14 -33.49
CA VAL A 848 -17.62 -11.85 -34.06
C VAL A 848 -16.39 -11.02 -34.45
N GLU A 849 -16.23 -10.73 -35.74
CA GLU A 849 -15.18 -9.83 -36.27
C GLU A 849 -15.38 -8.38 -35.80
N GLU A 850 -16.63 -7.97 -35.52
CA GLU A 850 -17.01 -6.68 -34.95
C GLU A 850 -17.26 -6.80 -33.44
N ALA A 851 -16.21 -7.05 -32.67
CA ALA A 851 -16.35 -6.90 -31.23
C ALA A 851 -16.59 -5.41 -30.90
N ASN A 852 -17.55 -5.14 -30.02
CA ASN A 852 -17.90 -3.85 -29.40
C ASN A 852 -16.67 -3.05 -28.88
N ALA A 853 -16.83 -1.78 -28.48
CA ALA A 853 -15.80 -0.73 -28.28
C ALA A 853 -14.42 -1.11 -27.68
N PHE A 854 -14.25 -2.26 -27.01
CA PHE A 854 -12.97 -2.78 -26.53
C PHE A 854 -12.78 -4.31 -26.67
N GLY A 855 -13.65 -5.04 -27.38
CA GLY A 855 -13.44 -6.44 -27.73
C GLY A 855 -14.14 -7.50 -26.87
N MET A 856 -15.11 -7.13 -26.02
CA MET A 856 -15.70 -8.02 -25.00
C MET A 856 -17.20 -7.79 -24.79
N GLN A 857 -17.95 -8.87 -24.55
CA GLN A 857 -19.35 -8.83 -24.13
C GLN A 857 -19.47 -8.83 -22.59
N LEU A 858 -20.61 -8.35 -22.08
CA LEU A 858 -20.89 -8.28 -20.66
C LEU A 858 -22.11 -9.14 -20.34
N GLY A 859 -22.04 -9.96 -19.31
CA GLY A 859 -23.20 -10.71 -18.83
C GLY A 859 -23.20 -10.98 -17.34
N LEU A 860 -24.35 -11.32 -16.78
CA LEU A 860 -24.51 -11.76 -15.39
C LEU A 860 -24.33 -13.27 -15.32
N LEU A 861 -23.37 -13.73 -14.50
CA LEU A 861 -23.13 -15.15 -14.31
C LEU A 861 -24.21 -15.77 -13.42
N LYS A 862 -25.06 -16.61 -14.01
CA LYS A 862 -26.22 -17.20 -13.33
C LYS A 862 -25.95 -18.60 -12.81
N LEU A 863 -25.13 -19.40 -13.48
CA LEU A 863 -24.84 -20.79 -13.12
C LEU A 863 -23.42 -21.17 -13.58
N ILE A 864 -22.73 -21.97 -12.78
CA ILE A 864 -21.45 -22.61 -13.14
C ILE A 864 -21.65 -24.11 -13.01
N PHE A 865 -21.44 -24.87 -14.08
CA PHE A 865 -21.75 -26.30 -14.08
C PHE A 865 -20.91 -27.12 -15.06
N ALA A 866 -20.96 -28.44 -14.90
CA ALA A 866 -20.37 -29.42 -15.80
C ALA A 866 -21.25 -30.67 -15.86
N VAL A 867 -21.06 -31.48 -16.91
CA VAL A 867 -21.75 -32.76 -17.05
C VAL A 867 -21.04 -33.80 -16.16
N PRO A 868 -21.77 -34.55 -15.30
CA PRO A 868 -21.20 -35.64 -14.50
C PRO A 868 -20.45 -36.67 -15.38
N ALA A 869 -19.26 -37.10 -14.93
CA ALA A 869 -18.41 -38.03 -15.68
C ALA A 869 -19.12 -39.36 -16.00
N ASP A 870 -19.98 -39.84 -15.11
CA ASP A 870 -20.72 -41.10 -15.28
C ASP A 870 -21.71 -41.06 -16.46
N LEU A 871 -22.17 -39.86 -16.84
CA LEU A 871 -23.02 -39.65 -18.02
C LEU A 871 -22.23 -39.53 -19.33
N GLN A 872 -20.91 -39.38 -19.26
CA GLN A 872 -20.03 -39.31 -20.43
C GLN A 872 -19.69 -40.72 -20.98
N HIS A 873 -19.86 -41.78 -20.17
CA HIS A 873 -19.47 -43.17 -20.48
C HIS A 873 -20.59 -44.21 -20.26
N HIS A 874 -21.84 -43.88 -20.55
CA HIS A 874 -22.95 -44.80 -20.29
C HIS A 874 -22.88 -46.06 -21.18
N PRO A 875 -22.84 -47.29 -20.61
CA PRO A 875 -22.57 -48.53 -21.35
C PRO A 875 -23.69 -48.97 -22.32
N THR A 876 -24.85 -48.31 -22.31
CA THR A 876 -26.02 -48.63 -23.16
C THR A 876 -26.33 -47.58 -24.23
N LEU A 877 -25.57 -46.49 -24.32
CA LEU A 877 -25.74 -45.47 -25.35
C LEU A 877 -24.56 -45.54 -26.32
N SER A 878 -24.82 -45.89 -27.58
CA SER A 878 -23.81 -45.91 -28.66
C SER A 878 -23.27 -44.51 -29.05
N LEU A 879 -23.40 -43.51 -28.17
CA LEU A 879 -23.07 -42.10 -28.39
C LEU A 879 -22.29 -41.60 -27.18
N SER A 880 -20.98 -41.42 -27.32
CA SER A 880 -20.15 -40.72 -26.33
C SER A 880 -20.39 -39.21 -26.43
N ILE A 881 -20.83 -38.57 -25.35
CA ILE A 881 -20.83 -37.11 -25.25
C ILE A 881 -19.39 -36.69 -24.99
N LYS A 882 -18.76 -35.99 -25.94
CA LYS A 882 -17.45 -35.38 -25.68
C LYS A 882 -17.58 -34.38 -24.54
N ASP A 883 -16.65 -34.44 -23.59
CA ASP A 883 -16.66 -33.55 -22.43
C ASP A 883 -16.63 -32.08 -22.88
N PRO A 884 -17.71 -31.30 -22.67
CA PRO A 884 -17.74 -29.88 -23.01
C PRO A 884 -16.91 -29.05 -22.02
N GLY A 885 -16.32 -29.69 -21.01
CA GLY A 885 -15.59 -29.05 -19.93
C GLY A 885 -16.53 -28.32 -18.97
N ASN A 886 -15.98 -27.29 -18.31
CA ASN A 886 -16.75 -26.45 -17.41
C ASN A 886 -17.53 -25.41 -18.22
N LEU A 887 -18.80 -25.24 -17.89
CA LEU A 887 -19.75 -24.36 -18.56
C LEU A 887 -20.29 -23.29 -17.61
N ALA A 888 -20.74 -22.19 -18.21
CA ALA A 888 -21.43 -21.11 -17.54
C ALA A 888 -22.77 -20.81 -18.23
N TYR A 889 -23.79 -20.48 -17.44
CA TYR A 889 -25.01 -19.87 -17.95
C TYR A 889 -24.96 -18.38 -17.68
N VAL A 890 -25.07 -17.58 -18.73
CA VAL A 890 -24.94 -16.13 -18.67
C VAL A 890 -26.20 -15.45 -19.17
N GLU A 891 -26.60 -14.40 -18.46
CA GLU A 891 -27.62 -13.45 -18.91
C GLU A 891 -26.93 -12.21 -19.50
N TRP A 892 -27.12 -11.94 -20.79
CA TRP A 892 -26.40 -10.87 -21.48
C TRP A 892 -26.92 -9.47 -21.13
N LEU A 893 -25.99 -8.52 -21.06
CA LEU A 893 -26.24 -7.10 -20.84
C LEU A 893 -25.70 -6.28 -22.03
N ASP A 894 -26.39 -5.20 -22.35
CA ASP A 894 -26.07 -4.33 -23.47
C ASP A 894 -25.11 -3.22 -23.01
N ILE A 895 -23.93 -3.14 -23.65
CA ILE A 895 -22.94 -2.08 -23.42
C ILE A 895 -23.22 -0.93 -24.39
N GLY A 896 -23.30 0.29 -23.88
CA GLY A 896 -23.44 1.50 -24.70
C GLY A 896 -22.23 1.68 -25.62
N PRO A 897 -22.42 2.29 -26.81
CA PRO A 897 -21.38 2.37 -27.82
C PRO A 897 -20.20 3.26 -27.41
N ASN A 898 -20.47 4.32 -26.64
CA ASN A 898 -19.49 5.33 -26.24
C ASN A 898 -19.40 5.43 -24.71
N LYS A 899 -18.23 5.83 -24.22
CA LYS A 899 -18.05 6.25 -22.83
C LYS A 899 -18.76 7.58 -22.60
N ASP A 900 -19.31 7.74 -21.40
CA ASP A 900 -19.75 9.05 -20.92
C ASP A 900 -18.53 9.99 -20.77
N GLU A 901 -18.60 11.21 -21.30
CA GLU A 901 -17.43 12.09 -21.41
C GLU A 901 -16.88 12.52 -20.03
N ALA A 902 -17.79 12.84 -19.10
CA ALA A 902 -17.44 13.39 -17.80
C ALA A 902 -16.95 12.32 -16.81
N SER A 903 -17.54 11.11 -16.81
CA SER A 903 -17.10 9.99 -15.96
C SER A 903 -16.07 9.07 -16.62
N GLY A 904 -16.08 9.00 -17.95
CA GLY A 904 -15.36 8.02 -18.76
C GLY A 904 -15.81 6.56 -18.55
N MET A 905 -17.01 6.34 -18.02
CA MET A 905 -17.60 4.99 -17.83
C MET A 905 -18.55 4.62 -18.98
N PHE A 906 -18.64 3.33 -19.31
CA PHE A 906 -19.65 2.83 -20.24
C PHE A 906 -21.01 2.70 -19.54
N SER A 907 -22.07 3.16 -20.22
CA SER A 907 -23.45 2.90 -19.81
C SER A 907 -23.80 1.45 -20.12
N ILE A 908 -24.42 0.76 -19.16
CA ILE A 908 -24.86 -0.63 -19.30
C ILE A 908 -26.37 -0.68 -19.15
N THR A 909 -27.05 -1.40 -20.04
CA THR A 909 -28.49 -1.61 -19.94
C THR A 909 -28.86 -3.09 -19.97
N ARG A 910 -29.95 -3.42 -19.28
CA ARG A 910 -30.56 -4.74 -19.24
C ARG A 910 -31.82 -4.71 -20.09
N SER A 911 -31.89 -5.58 -21.08
CA SER A 911 -33.02 -5.66 -22.00
C SER A 911 -34.33 -5.96 -21.25
N ALA A 912 -35.47 -5.59 -21.84
CA ALA A 912 -36.78 -5.84 -21.22
C ALA A 912 -37.02 -7.35 -21.04
N ARG A 913 -37.78 -7.76 -20.01
CA ARG A 913 -37.95 -9.17 -19.58
C ARG A 913 -38.28 -10.18 -20.70
N ARG A 914 -38.94 -9.76 -21.78
CA ARG A 914 -39.29 -10.63 -22.92
C ARG A 914 -38.16 -10.84 -23.94
N PHE A 915 -37.11 -10.02 -23.87
CA PHE A 915 -36.00 -9.99 -24.81
C PHE A 915 -34.64 -10.24 -24.13
N ILE A 916 -34.64 -10.71 -22.87
CA ILE A 916 -33.40 -11.04 -22.17
C ILE A 916 -32.76 -12.24 -22.89
N ARG A 917 -31.57 -12.00 -23.46
CA ARG A 917 -30.78 -13.05 -24.09
C ARG A 917 -30.03 -13.82 -23.02
N HIS A 918 -30.16 -15.14 -23.05
CA HIS A 918 -29.39 -16.04 -22.21
C HIS A 918 -28.63 -17.04 -23.07
N GLU A 919 -27.49 -17.50 -22.58
CA GLU A 919 -26.64 -18.41 -23.32
C GLU A 919 -25.83 -19.30 -22.40
N ILE A 920 -25.60 -20.54 -22.85
CA ILE A 920 -24.62 -21.45 -22.27
C ILE A 920 -23.32 -21.24 -23.01
N ILE A 921 -22.27 -20.87 -22.28
CA ILE A 921 -20.94 -20.61 -22.81
C ILE A 921 -19.90 -21.49 -22.11
N PRO A 922 -18.79 -21.81 -22.79
CA PRO A 922 -17.60 -22.35 -22.13
C PRO A 922 -17.12 -21.44 -21.00
N LEU A 923 -16.78 -21.98 -19.83
CA LEU A 923 -16.35 -21.16 -18.68
C LEU A 923 -15.03 -20.42 -18.97
N ASP A 924 -14.16 -20.99 -19.81
CA ASP A 924 -12.88 -20.41 -20.27
C ASP A 924 -13.03 -19.11 -21.09
N SER A 925 -14.19 -18.90 -21.71
CA SER A 925 -14.53 -17.65 -22.41
C SER A 925 -14.66 -16.45 -21.47
N ILE A 926 -14.97 -16.68 -20.19
CA ILE A 926 -15.04 -15.64 -19.16
C ILE A 926 -13.64 -15.16 -18.82
N GLN A 927 -13.42 -13.86 -19.00
CA GLN A 927 -12.13 -13.21 -18.79
C GLN A 927 -11.93 -12.81 -17.33
N ARG A 928 -12.97 -12.21 -16.72
CA ARG A 928 -12.96 -11.63 -15.37
C ARG A 928 -14.36 -11.22 -14.92
N THR A 929 -14.53 -10.90 -13.64
CA THR A 929 -15.65 -10.12 -13.13
C THR A 929 -15.47 -8.64 -13.43
N CYS A 930 -16.56 -7.89 -13.33
CA CYS A 930 -16.55 -6.43 -13.33
C CYS A 930 -17.45 -5.89 -12.21
N HIS A 931 -17.38 -4.59 -11.97
CA HIS A 931 -18.22 -3.92 -10.99
C HIS A 931 -19.24 -3.02 -11.68
N LEU A 932 -20.53 -3.20 -11.37
CA LEU A 932 -21.62 -2.39 -11.93
C LEU A 932 -22.22 -1.49 -10.85
N ILE A 933 -22.20 -0.18 -11.09
CA ILE A 933 -22.79 0.83 -10.19
C ILE A 933 -24.13 1.25 -10.80
N PRO A 934 -25.25 1.25 -10.06
CA PRO A 934 -26.55 1.59 -10.65
C PRO A 934 -26.60 3.06 -11.12
N GLN A 935 -27.35 3.31 -12.19
CA GLN A 935 -27.65 4.69 -12.60
C GLN A 935 -28.67 5.30 -11.63
N PHE A 936 -28.18 6.07 -10.66
CA PHE A 936 -29.01 6.63 -9.59
C PHE A 936 -29.97 7.73 -10.05
N GLY A 937 -29.65 8.45 -11.13
CA GLY A 937 -30.30 9.72 -11.46
C GLY A 937 -30.03 10.77 -10.38
N HIS A 938 -30.99 11.69 -10.17
CA HIS A 938 -30.81 12.76 -9.19
C HIS A 938 -30.80 12.25 -7.75
N HIS A 939 -31.62 11.26 -7.38
CA HIS A 939 -31.65 10.69 -6.03
C HIS A 939 -31.67 9.17 -6.06
N ALA A 940 -30.87 8.54 -5.19
CA ALA A 940 -30.96 7.11 -4.97
C ALA A 940 -32.36 6.74 -4.46
N ARG A 941 -32.97 5.69 -5.02
CA ARG A 941 -34.32 5.26 -4.59
C ARG A 941 -34.25 4.53 -3.25
N SER A 942 -35.21 4.77 -2.36
CA SER A 942 -35.27 4.15 -1.02
C SER A 942 -35.47 2.63 -1.05
N ALA A 943 -36.09 2.10 -2.11
CA ALA A 943 -36.35 0.68 -2.26
C ALA A 943 -35.13 -0.15 -2.75
N TRP A 944 -34.00 0.50 -3.00
CA TRP A 944 -32.77 -0.15 -3.45
C TRP A 944 -31.90 -0.55 -2.26
N SER A 945 -31.31 -1.74 -2.37
CA SER A 945 -30.29 -2.25 -1.48
C SER A 945 -29.26 -2.99 -2.31
N HIS A 946 -28.01 -3.08 -1.85
CA HIS A 946 -26.96 -3.85 -2.52
C HIS A 946 -27.41 -5.25 -3.00
N ASP A 947 -28.30 -5.93 -2.25
CA ASP A 947 -28.84 -7.25 -2.60
C ASP A 947 -29.89 -7.24 -3.71
N THR A 948 -30.62 -6.14 -3.86
CA THR A 948 -31.74 -6.04 -4.80
C THR A 948 -31.40 -5.21 -6.03
N THR A 949 -30.36 -4.37 -5.98
CA THR A 949 -29.99 -3.43 -7.05
C THR A 949 -29.74 -4.15 -8.37
N LEU A 950 -28.84 -5.15 -8.43
CA LEU A 950 -28.56 -5.89 -9.68
C LEU A 950 -29.80 -6.59 -10.26
N LEU A 951 -30.71 -7.04 -9.39
CA LEU A 951 -31.90 -7.78 -9.81
C LEU A 951 -33.03 -6.86 -10.29
N ARG A 952 -33.16 -5.67 -9.69
CA ARG A 952 -34.29 -4.76 -9.91
C ARG A 952 -33.97 -3.62 -10.88
N GLN A 953 -32.71 -3.20 -10.98
CA GLN A 953 -32.30 -2.14 -11.89
C GLN A 953 -32.05 -2.65 -13.30
N ARG A 954 -32.28 -1.74 -14.25
CA ARG A 954 -32.07 -1.99 -15.68
C ARG A 954 -30.90 -1.20 -16.26
N ALA A 955 -30.35 -0.23 -15.54
CA ALA A 955 -29.30 0.63 -16.06
C ALA A 955 -28.19 0.80 -15.02
N PHE A 956 -26.95 0.64 -15.47
CA PHE A 956 -25.74 0.66 -14.65
C PHE A 956 -24.62 1.43 -15.37
N TRP A 957 -23.56 1.73 -14.64
CA TRP A 957 -22.27 2.18 -15.11
C TRP A 957 -21.26 1.07 -14.91
N LEU A 958 -20.45 0.79 -15.93
CA LEU A 958 -19.31 -0.11 -15.82
C LEU A 958 -18.17 0.61 -15.11
N ASN A 959 -17.84 0.15 -13.90
CA ASN A 959 -16.85 0.81 -13.05
C ASN A 959 -15.41 0.41 -13.40
N ASN A 960 -14.67 1.38 -13.93
CA ASN A 960 -13.26 1.25 -14.29
C ASN A 960 -12.33 1.14 -13.08
N TYR A 961 -12.74 1.64 -11.92
CA TYR A 961 -11.88 1.77 -10.73
C TYR A 961 -12.04 0.62 -9.74
N SER A 962 -12.55 -0.54 -10.15
CA SER A 962 -12.71 -1.67 -9.21
C SER A 962 -11.37 -2.24 -8.75
N ASP A 963 -10.40 -2.32 -9.66
CA ASP A 963 -9.01 -2.66 -9.41
C ASP A 963 -8.10 -2.10 -10.51
N ASN A 964 -6.77 -2.24 -10.35
CA ASN A 964 -5.81 -1.71 -11.32
C ASN A 964 -5.93 -2.38 -12.69
N LEU A 965 -6.28 -3.68 -12.77
CA LEU A 965 -6.47 -4.34 -14.05
C LEU A 965 -7.71 -3.80 -14.76
N ALA A 966 -8.80 -3.51 -14.04
CA ALA A 966 -10.03 -2.93 -14.59
C ALA A 966 -9.73 -1.55 -15.16
N PHE A 967 -8.96 -0.76 -14.41
CA PHE A 967 -8.55 0.56 -14.85
C PHE A 967 -7.66 0.49 -16.10
N GLN A 968 -6.77 -0.50 -16.21
CA GLN A 968 -5.93 -0.69 -17.41
C GLN A 968 -6.74 -1.24 -18.60
N THR A 969 -7.75 -2.07 -18.35
CA THR A 969 -8.39 -2.86 -19.42
C THR A 969 -9.69 -2.28 -19.95
N LEU A 970 -10.44 -1.53 -19.13
CA LEU A 970 -11.78 -1.00 -19.45
C LEU A 970 -11.76 0.49 -19.77
N TYR A 971 -10.80 1.21 -19.21
CA TYR A 971 -10.61 2.64 -19.39
C TYR A 971 -9.60 2.91 -20.49
#